data_AF-A0A8I3PMZ9-F1
#
_entry.id   AF-A0A8I3PMZ9-F1
#
_cell.length_a   1.000
_cell.length_b   1.000
_cell.length_c   1.000
_cell.angle_alpha   90.00
_cell.angle_beta   90.00
_cell.angle_gamma   90.00
#
_symmetry.space_group_name_H-M   'P 1'
#
loop_
_entity.id
_entity.type
_entity.pdbx_description
1 polymer ?
#
loop_
_entity_poly.entity_id
_entity_poly.type
_entity_poly.pdbx_seq_one_letter_code
_entity_poly.pdbx_strand_id
1 'polypeptide(L)'
;MRHCINCCIQLLPNNERKQQVGCGGGPLHSHPECPACKGENKIVLRVDGKQMNLLAVLEVRAEGNESWGRFLRFKKGKRCSLVFGLMIMTLVMASYILSGAHQELLISSPFHYGAFPSNPSLMDGENPSDGKEHHHQPSVNNISYVKDYPSIKLIINSITARIEFTTRQLPDIEDLKKQELHMFSVIPNKFLPNSKSPCWYEEFTGRNTTDPYLTNSYVLYSKRFRSTFDALRKAFWGHLSHASGKHFRLRCLPRFYIIGQPKCGTTDLYDRLRLHPEVKFSAIKEPHWWTRKRFGIVRLRDGLRDRYPVEDYLDLFDLAAHQIHQGLQASSAKEQSRMTRIIIGEASASTMWDNNAWTFFYDNSTDGEPPFLTQDFIHAFQPDAKLIVMLRDPVERLYSDYLYFASSNKSADDFHEKVTEALQLFENCMLDYSLRACVYNNTLNNAMPVRLQVGLYAVYLLDWLTVFNKDQFLILRLEDHASNVKYTMHRVFQFLNLGKNSNRKGVRTKSSEKAASDDHGIPVAHDDVREGCPPLGLETLKITDFQLHASTSKRYGLGAHRGRLNIQAGINENDFYDGAWCAGRNDLHQWIEVDARRLTKFTGVITQGRNSLWLSDWVTSYKVMVSNDSHTWVTVKNGSGDMIFEGNSEKEIPVLNELPVPMVARYIRINPQSWFDNGSICMRMEILGCPLPDPNNYYHRRNEMTTTDDLDFKHHNYKEMRQLMKVVNEMCPNITRIYNIGKSHQGLKLYAVEISDHPGEHEVGEPEFHYIAGAHGNEVLGRELMLLLMQFLCQEYLAGNARIVRLVEETRIHILPSLNPDGYEKAYEGGSELGGWSLGRWTHDGIDINNNFPDLNTLLWEAEDRQNIPRKVPNHYIAIPEWFLSENATVAVETRAVIAWMEKIPFVLGGNLQGGELVVAYPYDMVRSMWKTQEHSPTPDDHVFRWLAYSYASTHRLMTDARRRVCHTEDFQKEDGTVNGASWHTVAGSLNDFSYLHTNCFELSIYVGCDKYPHESELPEEWENNRESLIVFMEQVHRGIKGMVRDSHGKGIPNAVISVEGVNHDIRTASDGDYWRLLNPGEYVVTAKAEGFTSSTKNCMVGYDMGATHCDFTLSKTNLARIREIMEKFGKQPISLPARRLKLRGRKRRQRG
;
A
#
# COMPACT_ATOMS: atom_id res chain seq x y z
N MET A 1 23.56 0.00 1.47
CA MET A 1 22.51 0.66 0.65
C MET A 1 21.57 1.58 1.46
N ARG A 2 20.85 1.11 2.50
CA ARG A 2 19.92 1.94 3.30
C ARG A 2 20.53 3.20 3.96
N HIS A 3 21.77 3.14 4.46
CA HIS A 3 22.42 4.30 5.11
C HIS A 3 22.89 5.39 4.14
N CYS A 4 23.11 5.08 2.86
CA CYS A 4 23.51 6.07 1.86
C CYS A 4 22.40 7.10 1.59
N ILE A 5 21.12 6.71 1.74
CA ILE A 5 19.98 7.62 1.54
C ILE A 5 19.92 8.68 2.63
N ASN A 6 20.02 8.26 3.91
CA ASN A 6 20.02 9.20 5.02
C ASN A 6 21.25 10.11 5.00
N CYS A 7 22.41 9.61 4.57
CA CYS A 7 23.62 10.43 4.39
C CYS A 7 23.50 11.43 3.21
N CYS A 8 22.94 11.02 2.07
CA CYS A 8 22.68 11.92 0.93
C CYS A 8 21.65 13.01 1.26
N ILE A 9 20.67 12.70 2.11
CA ILE A 9 19.68 13.67 2.60
C ILE A 9 20.32 14.63 3.64
N GLN A 10 21.27 14.15 4.45
CA GLN A 10 21.96 14.94 5.49
C GLN A 10 23.09 15.84 4.97
N LEU A 11 23.61 15.63 3.76
CA LEU A 11 24.62 16.49 3.11
C LEU A 11 24.06 17.84 2.59
N LEU A 12 22.79 18.12 2.84
CA LEU A 12 22.09 19.37 2.51
C LEU A 12 21.57 20.03 3.79
N PRO A 13 22.09 21.20 4.21
CA PRO A 13 21.67 21.81 5.47
C PRO A 13 20.26 22.43 5.34
N ASN A 14 19.41 22.13 6.33
CA ASN A 14 18.15 22.84 6.56
C ASN A 14 18.44 24.30 6.97
N ASN A 15 17.91 25.25 6.22
CA ASN A 15 17.77 26.63 6.68
C ASN A 15 16.63 26.68 7.70
N GLU A 16 16.95 26.83 8.98
CA GLU A 16 16.25 27.72 9.93
C GLU A 16 16.78 27.58 11.37
N ARG A 17 17.66 28.52 11.76
CA ARG A 17 17.63 29.34 13.00
C ARG A 17 19.02 29.90 13.27
N LYS A 18 19.19 31.19 12.95
CA LYS A 18 20.24 32.02 13.55
C LYS A 18 19.92 32.19 15.03
N GLN A 19 20.80 31.70 15.90
CA GLN A 19 21.01 32.30 17.23
C GLN A 19 22.51 32.36 17.49
N GLN A 20 22.98 33.60 17.66
CA GLN A 20 24.34 33.94 18.07
C GLN A 20 24.63 33.38 19.45
N VAL A 21 25.80 32.74 19.62
CA VAL A 21 26.65 32.92 20.81
C VAL A 21 28.08 32.97 20.31
N GLY A 22 28.77 34.06 20.62
CA GLY A 22 30.17 34.31 20.24
C GLY A 22 31.17 33.93 21.32
N CYS A 23 32.37 34.51 21.16
CA CYS A 23 33.62 34.42 21.95
C CYS A 23 34.53 33.26 21.50
N GLY A 24 35.79 33.46 21.11
CA GLY A 24 36.68 34.62 21.25
C GLY A 24 38.03 34.15 21.81
N GLY A 25 39.13 34.46 21.11
CA GLY A 25 40.50 34.42 21.65
C GLY A 25 41.31 33.13 21.40
N GLY A 26 42.38 33.24 20.60
CA GLY A 26 43.54 32.31 20.70
C GLY A 26 44.43 32.63 21.91
N PRO A 27 45.71 32.21 21.97
CA PRO A 27 46.50 31.36 21.07
C PRO A 27 47.22 30.19 21.77
N LEU A 28 47.68 29.16 21.03
CA LEU A 28 49.07 28.66 20.97
C LEU A 28 49.20 27.34 20.18
N HIS A 29 50.16 27.36 19.24
CA HIS A 29 50.99 26.28 18.66
C HIS A 29 50.57 25.46 17.42
N SER A 30 51.15 25.93 16.29
CA SER A 30 52.01 25.23 15.29
C SER A 30 51.43 24.25 14.24
N HIS A 31 51.15 24.80 13.05
CA HIS A 31 51.55 24.45 11.64
C HIS A 31 52.21 23.09 11.30
N PRO A 32 52.29 22.63 10.01
CA PRO A 32 51.85 23.25 8.73
C PRO A 32 51.14 22.31 7.71
N GLU A 33 50.87 22.90 6.55
CA GLU A 33 50.16 22.47 5.34
C GLU A 33 50.66 21.22 4.58
N CYS A 34 49.76 20.77 3.70
CA CYS A 34 49.85 19.75 2.67
C CYS A 34 50.89 20.05 1.55
N PRO A 35 51.42 19.01 0.91
CA PRO A 35 51.76 19.08 -0.51
C PRO A 35 51.15 17.93 -1.34
N ALA A 36 50.56 18.31 -2.47
CA ALA A 36 50.19 17.43 -3.57
C ALA A 36 51.40 17.08 -4.47
N CYS A 37 51.25 15.98 -5.21
CA CYS A 37 51.98 15.56 -6.43
C CYS A 37 53.43 15.05 -6.30
N LYS A 38 53.61 13.74 -6.57
CA LYS A 38 54.67 13.17 -7.43
C LYS A 38 54.42 11.69 -7.72
N GLY A 39 54.61 11.29 -8.97
CA GLY A 39 54.44 9.91 -9.46
C GLY A 39 55.69 9.01 -9.31
N GLU A 40 55.59 7.84 -9.94
CA GLU A 40 56.58 6.76 -10.16
C GLU A 40 56.64 5.61 -9.14
N ASN A 41 56.15 4.41 -9.50
CA ASN A 41 56.99 3.29 -9.98
C ASN A 41 56.25 1.94 -10.08
N LYS A 42 56.56 1.20 -11.16
CA LYS A 42 56.20 -0.21 -11.41
C LYS A 42 56.94 -1.14 -10.45
N ILE A 43 56.28 -2.19 -9.94
CA ILE A 43 56.95 -3.39 -9.43
C ILE A 43 56.26 -4.64 -9.98
N VAL A 44 57.08 -5.50 -10.58
CA VAL A 44 56.78 -6.81 -11.17
C VAL A 44 57.07 -7.89 -10.11
N LEU A 45 56.19 -8.89 -9.97
CA LEU A 45 56.43 -10.06 -9.11
C LEU A 45 56.54 -11.35 -9.94
N ARG A 46 57.59 -12.12 -9.64
CA ARG A 46 57.96 -13.45 -10.17
C ARG A 46 57.66 -14.51 -9.11
N VAL A 47 57.27 -15.71 -9.52
CA VAL A 47 57.18 -16.89 -8.64
C VAL A 47 57.95 -18.06 -9.29
N ASP A 48 58.79 -18.74 -8.50
CA ASP A 48 59.53 -19.98 -8.78
C ASP A 48 60.50 -20.02 -9.98
N GLY A 49 61.38 -19.02 -10.08
CA GLY A 49 62.67 -19.19 -10.77
C GLY A 49 62.62 -19.43 -12.28
N LYS A 50 61.44 -19.41 -12.92
CA LYS A 50 61.29 -19.38 -14.38
C LYS A 50 60.45 -18.19 -14.81
N GLN A 51 60.86 -17.58 -15.91
CA GLN A 51 60.05 -16.60 -16.62
C GLN A 51 59.11 -17.36 -17.55
N MET A 52 57.80 -17.29 -17.31
CA MET A 52 56.81 -17.79 -18.27
C MET A 52 55.76 -16.75 -18.59
N ASN A 53 55.67 -16.54 -19.89
CA ASN A 53 54.65 -15.86 -20.67
C ASN A 53 54.04 -16.98 -21.51
N LEU A 54 52.72 -17.16 -21.57
CA LEU A 54 52.12 -17.86 -22.70
C LEU A 54 50.58 -17.73 -22.72
N LEU A 55 50.13 -16.84 -23.60
CA LEU A 55 49.09 -17.20 -24.58
C LEU A 55 49.35 -18.62 -25.11
N ALA A 56 48.68 -19.64 -24.57
CA ALA A 56 48.58 -20.95 -25.22
C ALA A 56 47.49 -21.85 -24.59
N VAL A 57 46.31 -21.29 -24.30
CA VAL A 57 45.09 -22.12 -24.27
C VAL A 57 43.99 -21.30 -24.95
N LEU A 58 43.74 -21.66 -26.21
CA LEU A 58 42.57 -21.32 -27.04
C LEU A 58 42.63 -20.01 -27.84
N GLU A 59 43.61 -19.95 -28.74
CA GLU A 59 43.34 -19.49 -30.11
C GLU A 59 42.38 -20.49 -30.79
N VAL A 60 41.20 -20.03 -31.17
CA VAL A 60 40.63 -20.39 -32.48
C VAL A 60 40.78 -19.15 -33.34
N ARG A 61 41.64 -19.28 -34.35
CA ARG A 61 41.96 -18.28 -35.36
C ARG A 61 40.70 -17.65 -35.95
N ALA A 62 40.69 -16.32 -35.96
CA ALA A 62 40.22 -15.57 -37.10
C ALA A 62 41.33 -15.59 -38.17
N GLU A 63 41.04 -16.08 -39.37
CA GLU A 63 41.87 -15.81 -40.54
C GLU A 63 41.28 -14.64 -41.33
N GLY A 64 42.15 -13.65 -41.58
CA GLY A 64 42.35 -13.14 -42.93
C GLY A 64 41.54 -11.92 -43.36
N ASN A 65 42.14 -10.74 -43.17
CA ASN A 65 41.80 -9.51 -43.85
C ASN A 65 42.55 -9.49 -45.21
N GLU A 66 41.86 -9.40 -46.35
CA GLU A 66 42.44 -8.79 -47.56
C GLU A 66 41.37 -8.00 -48.32
N SER A 67 41.70 -6.72 -48.54
CA SER A 67 40.93 -5.78 -49.36
C SER A 67 40.86 -6.24 -50.82
N TRP A 68 39.81 -5.83 -51.56
CA TRP A 68 39.87 -5.20 -52.89
C TRP A 68 38.45 -5.04 -53.49
N GLY A 69 38.19 -3.87 -54.06
CA GLY A 69 37.43 -3.72 -55.32
C GLY A 69 35.95 -4.14 -55.40
N ARG A 70 35.05 -3.17 -55.21
CA ARG A 70 34.06 -2.72 -56.21
C ARG A 70 33.75 -3.73 -57.36
N PHE A 71 32.53 -4.29 -57.46
CA PHE A 71 31.66 -4.32 -58.66
C PHE A 71 30.50 -5.38 -58.64
N LEU A 72 29.33 -4.94 -59.15
CA LEU A 72 28.22 -5.63 -59.87
C LEU A 72 27.49 -6.86 -59.21
N ARG A 73 26.17 -6.81 -58.90
CA ARG A 73 24.93 -6.93 -59.75
C ARG A 73 24.46 -8.38 -60.07
N PHE A 74 23.17 -8.63 -59.78
CA PHE A 74 22.18 -9.50 -60.45
C PHE A 74 21.87 -10.99 -60.03
N LYS A 75 20.58 -11.18 -59.63
CA LYS A 75 19.52 -12.14 -60.08
C LYS A 75 19.48 -13.65 -59.73
N LYS A 76 18.32 -14.02 -59.13
CA LYS A 76 17.35 -15.14 -59.39
C LYS A 76 17.80 -16.62 -59.35
N GLY A 77 17.07 -17.43 -58.55
CA GLY A 77 16.88 -18.87 -58.74
C GLY A 77 15.89 -19.47 -57.73
N LYS A 78 14.93 -20.29 -58.18
CA LYS A 78 13.69 -20.72 -57.48
C LYS A 78 13.74 -22.20 -57.08
N ARG A 79 13.01 -22.54 -56.01
CA ARG A 79 12.24 -23.78 -55.74
C ARG A 79 12.99 -25.12 -55.58
N CYS A 80 13.09 -25.60 -54.33
CA CYS A 80 12.96 -27.02 -53.95
C CYS A 80 12.69 -27.29 -52.45
N SER A 81 12.28 -26.31 -51.62
CA SER A 81 12.25 -26.50 -50.14
C SER A 81 10.85 -26.72 -49.51
N LEU A 82 9.76 -26.54 -50.27
CA LEU A 82 8.42 -26.47 -49.66
C LEU A 82 7.80 -27.84 -49.30
N VAL A 83 8.25 -28.93 -49.93
CA VAL A 83 7.66 -30.27 -49.72
C VAL A 83 8.26 -30.98 -48.50
N PHE A 84 9.50 -30.64 -48.12
CA PHE A 84 10.17 -31.25 -46.96
C PHE A 84 9.65 -30.68 -45.62
N GLY A 85 9.32 -29.39 -45.58
CA GLY A 85 8.76 -28.75 -44.38
C GLY A 85 7.34 -29.20 -44.04
N LEU A 86 6.55 -29.56 -45.05
CA LEU A 86 5.17 -30.03 -44.86
C LEU A 86 5.11 -31.45 -44.28
N MET A 87 6.08 -32.33 -44.58
CA MET A 87 6.16 -33.67 -43.95
C MET A 87 6.64 -33.63 -42.50
N ILE A 88 7.53 -32.70 -42.15
CA ILE A 88 8.03 -32.57 -40.78
C ILE A 88 6.94 -32.01 -39.86
N MET A 89 6.13 -31.05 -40.34
CA MET A 89 5.03 -30.50 -39.55
C MET A 89 3.89 -31.50 -39.30
N THR A 90 3.58 -32.39 -40.25
CA THR A 90 2.58 -33.46 -40.03
C THR A 90 3.08 -34.54 -39.08
N LEU A 91 4.38 -34.85 -39.05
CA LEU A 91 4.96 -35.78 -38.08
C LEU A 91 5.02 -35.20 -36.66
N VAL A 92 5.28 -33.90 -36.51
CA VAL A 92 5.32 -33.20 -35.21
C VAL A 92 3.93 -32.96 -34.64
N MET A 93 2.91 -32.73 -35.48
CA MET A 93 1.53 -32.59 -35.01
C MET A 93 0.87 -33.93 -34.67
N ALA A 94 1.30 -35.02 -35.30
CA ALA A 94 0.82 -36.36 -34.98
C ALA A 94 1.42 -36.92 -33.68
N SER A 95 2.60 -36.45 -33.24
CA SER A 95 3.22 -36.87 -31.97
C SER A 95 2.63 -36.17 -30.74
N TYR A 96 1.95 -35.03 -30.90
CA TYR A 96 1.35 -34.28 -29.78
C TYR A 96 -0.04 -34.78 -29.34
N ILE A 97 -0.69 -35.65 -30.13
CA ILE A 97 -2.07 -36.12 -29.85
C ILE A 97 -2.09 -37.49 -29.13
N LEU A 98 -0.94 -38.15 -28.91
CA LEU A 98 -0.89 -39.55 -28.44
C LEU A 98 -0.12 -39.83 -27.13
N SER A 99 0.06 -38.86 -26.23
CA SER A 99 0.61 -39.17 -24.89
C SER A 99 0.01 -38.30 -23.79
N GLY A 100 -1.22 -38.61 -23.38
CA GLY A 100 -1.68 -38.35 -22.03
C GLY A 100 -1.38 -39.56 -21.15
N ALA A 101 -0.55 -39.39 -20.12
CA ALA A 101 -0.50 -40.19 -18.89
C ALA A 101 0.62 -39.69 -17.97
N HIS A 102 0.42 -39.88 -16.66
CA HIS A 102 1.25 -39.47 -15.53
C HIS A 102 2.72 -39.94 -15.56
N GLN A 103 3.50 -39.24 -14.72
CA GLN A 103 4.64 -39.70 -13.92
C GLN A 103 6.07 -39.43 -14.43
N GLU A 104 6.91 -39.18 -13.44
CA GLU A 104 8.32 -38.73 -13.41
C GLU A 104 9.26 -39.35 -14.46
N LEU A 105 10.14 -38.53 -15.06
CA LEU A 105 11.61 -38.62 -14.92
C LEU A 105 12.34 -37.65 -15.88
N LEU A 106 13.20 -36.81 -15.28
CA LEU A 106 14.63 -36.60 -15.57
C LEU A 106 15.15 -36.69 -17.03
N ILE A 107 15.65 -35.55 -17.57
CA ILE A 107 16.98 -35.47 -18.20
C ILE A 107 17.70 -34.21 -17.69
N SER A 108 18.82 -34.45 -17.01
CA SER A 108 19.76 -33.49 -16.48
C SER A 108 20.80 -33.04 -17.52
N SER A 109 21.24 -31.80 -17.34
CA SER A 109 22.37 -31.11 -17.98
C SER A 109 23.69 -31.90 -17.97
N PRO A 110 24.52 -31.85 -19.02
CA PRO A 110 25.85 -32.46 -19.02
C PRO A 110 26.89 -31.46 -18.52
N PHE A 111 27.16 -31.43 -17.22
CA PHE A 111 28.50 -31.15 -16.68
C PHE A 111 28.68 -31.88 -15.34
N HIS A 112 29.42 -32.99 -15.37
CA HIS A 112 29.98 -33.64 -14.18
C HIS A 112 31.43 -34.07 -14.44
N TYR A 113 32.29 -33.77 -13.48
CA TYR A 113 33.50 -34.49 -13.09
C TYR A 113 33.79 -34.06 -11.65
N GLY A 114 33.97 -34.88 -10.63
CA GLY A 114 33.95 -36.34 -10.42
C GLY A 114 34.39 -36.53 -8.95
N ALA A 115 33.54 -37.08 -8.06
CA ALA A 115 33.41 -38.50 -7.69
C ALA A 115 34.66 -39.03 -6.94
N PHE A 116 34.56 -39.62 -5.75
CA PHE A 116 34.07 -40.98 -5.43
C PHE A 116 34.22 -41.25 -3.90
N PRO A 117 33.84 -42.42 -3.33
CA PRO A 117 32.50 -42.98 -3.09
C PRO A 117 32.33 -43.36 -1.58
N SER A 118 31.17 -43.76 -1.05
CA SER A 118 30.73 -45.17 -1.00
C SER A 118 29.61 -45.36 0.05
N ASN A 119 28.85 -46.43 -0.16
CA ASN A 119 27.52 -46.78 0.32
C ASN A 119 27.25 -46.86 1.84
N PRO A 120 25.95 -46.82 2.21
CA PRO A 120 25.44 -47.19 3.54
C PRO A 120 24.99 -48.66 3.60
N SER A 121 25.32 -49.37 4.68
CA SER A 121 24.45 -50.39 5.31
C SER A 121 25.10 -51.07 6.54
N LEU A 122 24.21 -51.41 7.49
CA LEU A 122 24.30 -52.37 8.60
C LEU A 122 24.95 -51.97 9.96
N MET A 123 24.05 -51.92 10.95
CA MET A 123 24.03 -52.62 12.26
C MET A 123 25.10 -52.30 13.33
N ASP A 124 24.53 -52.06 14.52
CA ASP A 124 25.00 -52.34 15.88
C ASP A 124 26.18 -51.56 16.50
N GLY A 125 25.94 -51.11 17.74
CA GLY A 125 26.94 -51.23 18.81
C GLY A 125 27.52 -49.94 19.39
N GLU A 126 27.03 -49.58 20.57
CA GLU A 126 27.81 -49.16 21.76
C GLU A 126 28.64 -47.85 21.78
N ASN A 127 28.25 -46.98 22.72
CA ASN A 127 29.05 -46.00 23.49
C ASN A 127 30.33 -46.61 24.14
N PRO A 128 31.23 -45.86 24.84
CA PRO A 128 31.53 -44.41 24.92
C PRO A 128 33.07 -44.10 24.94
N SER A 129 33.44 -42.86 25.33
CA SER A 129 34.74 -42.35 25.87
C SER A 129 35.68 -41.69 24.86
N ASP A 130 36.06 -40.41 24.97
CA ASP A 130 36.70 -39.57 26.01
C ASP A 130 38.16 -39.27 25.57
N GLY A 131 38.56 -37.99 25.54
CA GLY A 131 39.98 -37.62 25.40
C GLY A 131 40.38 -36.48 24.46
N LYS A 132 40.16 -35.23 24.91
CA LYS A 132 41.15 -34.11 24.99
C LYS A 132 41.83 -33.60 23.69
N GLU A 133 41.45 -32.38 23.28
CA GLU A 133 42.12 -31.08 23.54
C GLU A 133 43.34 -30.80 22.64
N HIS A 134 43.15 -29.91 21.65
CA HIS A 134 44.14 -28.89 21.29
C HIS A 134 43.46 -27.57 20.92
N HIS A 135 43.90 -26.51 21.57
CA HIS A 135 43.43 -25.13 21.46
C HIS A 135 43.82 -24.47 20.13
N HIS A 136 42.83 -23.85 19.45
CA HIS A 136 43.05 -22.65 18.66
C HIS A 136 42.03 -21.56 19.04
N GLN A 137 42.54 -20.33 19.08
CA GLN A 137 41.85 -19.09 19.46
C GLN A 137 40.66 -18.76 18.54
N PRO A 138 39.64 -18.04 19.04
CA PRO A 138 38.43 -17.76 18.29
C PRO A 138 38.64 -16.63 17.27
N SER A 139 38.33 -16.91 16.00
CA SER A 139 38.00 -15.89 15.01
C SER A 139 36.59 -15.34 15.26
N VAL A 140 36.57 -14.12 15.76
CA VAL A 140 35.47 -13.16 15.80
C VAL A 140 35.38 -12.57 14.37
N ASN A 141 34.25 -12.52 13.62
CA ASN A 141 32.85 -12.45 13.99
C ASN A 141 31.89 -12.88 12.86
N ASN A 142 30.84 -13.60 13.28
CA ASN A 142 29.49 -13.61 12.68
C ASN A 142 28.92 -12.19 12.65
N ILE A 143 28.36 -11.76 11.52
CA ILE A 143 27.50 -10.57 11.45
C ILE A 143 26.06 -11.04 11.33
N SER A 144 25.46 -11.35 12.48
CA SER A 144 24.01 -11.35 12.65
C SER A 144 23.69 -10.54 13.90
N TYR A 145 22.68 -9.67 13.79
CA TYR A 145 22.15 -8.78 14.84
C TYR A 145 23.10 -7.74 15.44
N VAL A 146 23.06 -6.50 14.92
CA VAL A 146 23.51 -5.32 15.68
C VAL A 146 22.55 -4.13 15.43
N LYS A 147 21.56 -3.97 16.31
CA LYS A 147 20.82 -2.71 16.53
C LYS A 147 21.60 -1.88 17.55
N ASP A 148 22.74 -1.33 17.15
CA ASP A 148 23.52 -0.44 18.02
C ASP A 148 23.97 0.79 17.21
N TYR A 149 23.35 1.93 17.50
CA TYR A 149 23.58 3.21 16.79
C TYR A 149 25.05 3.68 16.78
N PRO A 150 25.88 3.42 17.81
CA PRO A 150 27.33 3.69 17.79
C PRO A 150 28.10 2.78 16.82
N SER A 151 27.71 1.51 16.72
CA SER A 151 28.29 0.52 15.82
C SER A 151 27.92 0.80 14.36
N ILE A 152 26.71 1.28 14.12
CA ILE A 152 26.26 1.81 12.81
C ILE A 152 27.10 3.02 12.39
N LYS A 153 27.45 3.93 13.32
CA LYS A 153 28.31 5.08 13.02
C LYS A 153 29.74 4.65 12.69
N LEU A 154 30.25 3.59 13.35
CA LEU A 154 31.52 2.94 13.01
C LEU A 154 31.49 2.23 11.65
N ILE A 155 30.39 1.56 11.31
CA ILE A 155 30.19 0.94 9.99
C ILE A 155 30.03 2.02 8.91
N ILE A 156 29.30 3.11 9.17
CA ILE A 156 29.19 4.26 8.27
C ILE A 156 30.55 4.91 8.09
N ASN A 157 31.31 5.14 9.16
CA ASN A 157 32.66 5.69 9.08
C ASN A 157 33.62 4.73 8.35
N SER A 158 33.48 3.41 8.51
CA SER A 158 34.27 2.41 7.79
C SER A 158 33.89 2.31 6.31
N ILE A 159 32.61 2.42 5.97
CA ILE A 159 32.12 2.47 4.59
C ILE A 159 32.53 3.80 3.94
N THR A 160 32.39 4.92 4.65
CA THR A 160 32.79 6.27 4.19
C THR A 160 34.32 6.38 4.05
N ALA A 161 35.09 5.70 4.91
CA ALA A 161 36.54 5.61 4.80
C ALA A 161 37.03 4.63 3.71
N ARG A 162 36.16 3.74 3.21
CA ARG A 162 36.44 2.81 2.09
C ARG A 162 35.88 3.27 0.75
N ILE A 163 34.94 4.22 0.75
CA ILE A 163 34.45 4.90 -0.46
C ILE A 163 35.37 6.09 -0.70
N GLU A 164 36.54 5.83 -1.29
CA GLU A 164 37.27 6.89 -1.98
C GLU A 164 36.50 7.21 -3.26
N PHE A 165 35.64 8.23 -3.19
CA PHE A 165 35.08 8.82 -4.40
C PHE A 165 36.12 9.79 -4.96
N THR A 166 36.95 9.31 -5.88
CA THR A 166 37.84 10.15 -6.65
C THR A 166 36.98 11.16 -7.42
N THR A 167 37.14 12.45 -7.12
CA THR A 167 36.45 13.50 -7.87
C THR A 167 36.89 13.42 -9.32
N ARG A 168 35.96 13.07 -10.21
CA ARG A 168 36.23 13.04 -11.65
C ARG A 168 36.66 14.43 -12.13
N GLN A 169 37.56 14.46 -13.10
CA GLN A 169 37.91 15.70 -13.78
C GLN A 169 36.73 16.12 -14.67
N LEU A 170 36.28 17.37 -14.56
CA LEU A 170 35.23 17.89 -15.43
C LEU A 170 35.81 18.18 -16.83
N PRO A 171 35.11 17.76 -17.91
CA PRO A 171 35.54 18.07 -19.26
C PRO A 171 35.41 19.56 -19.56
N ASP A 172 36.35 20.12 -20.33
CA ASP A 172 36.22 21.49 -20.83
C ASP A 172 35.11 21.54 -21.91
N ILE A 173 34.50 22.71 -22.08
CA ILE A 173 33.43 22.94 -23.06
C ILE A 173 33.92 22.67 -24.49
N GLU A 174 35.20 22.91 -24.78
CA GLU A 174 35.78 22.59 -26.08
C GLU A 174 35.89 21.08 -26.34
N ASP A 175 36.06 20.28 -25.30
CA ASP A 175 36.08 18.82 -25.43
C ASP A 175 34.67 18.25 -25.62
N LEU A 176 33.66 18.83 -24.93
CA LEU A 176 32.25 18.52 -25.17
C LEU A 176 31.82 18.87 -26.61
N LYS A 177 32.27 20.01 -27.14
CA LYS A 177 32.01 20.43 -28.52
C LYS A 177 32.62 19.50 -29.56
N LYS A 178 33.87 19.08 -29.37
CA LYS A 178 34.54 18.13 -30.26
C LYS A 178 33.77 16.81 -30.34
N GLN A 179 33.26 16.35 -29.21
CA GLN A 179 32.53 15.10 -29.15
C GLN A 179 31.18 15.17 -29.89
N GLU A 180 30.47 16.28 -29.78
CA GLU A 180 29.07 16.39 -30.23
C GLU A 180 28.82 17.65 -31.05
N LEU A 181 29.63 17.82 -32.11
CA LEU A 181 29.67 19.00 -32.96
C LEU A 181 28.30 19.43 -33.49
N HIS A 182 27.46 18.45 -33.86
CA HIS A 182 26.11 18.68 -34.38
C HIS A 182 25.14 19.26 -33.34
N MET A 183 25.25 18.81 -32.09
CA MET A 183 24.38 19.33 -31.03
C MET A 183 24.69 20.79 -30.71
N PHE A 184 25.98 21.15 -30.69
CA PHE A 184 26.44 22.53 -30.48
C PHE A 184 26.28 23.44 -31.70
N SER A 185 26.03 22.89 -32.90
CA SER A 185 25.67 23.70 -34.09
C SER A 185 24.17 24.00 -34.15
N VAL A 186 23.32 23.12 -33.61
CA VAL A 186 21.86 23.28 -33.61
C VAL A 186 21.37 24.10 -32.40
N ILE A 187 21.89 23.83 -31.20
CA ILE A 187 21.46 24.52 -29.98
C ILE A 187 22.36 25.74 -29.74
N PRO A 188 21.80 26.97 -29.65
CA PRO A 188 22.60 28.16 -29.42
C PRO A 188 23.05 28.28 -27.97
N ASN A 189 24.06 29.13 -27.74
CA ASN A 189 24.57 29.45 -26.41
C ASN A 189 23.87 30.66 -25.75
N LYS A 190 22.91 31.29 -26.44
CA LYS A 190 22.12 32.43 -25.94
C LYS A 190 20.64 32.20 -26.25
N PHE A 191 19.80 32.40 -25.25
CA PHE A 191 18.36 32.21 -25.32
C PHE A 191 17.61 33.53 -25.16
N LEU A 192 16.33 33.53 -25.52
CA LEU A 192 15.44 34.68 -25.41
C LEU A 192 15.25 35.10 -23.93
N PRO A 193 15.47 36.38 -23.57
CA PRO A 193 15.42 36.84 -22.18
C PRO A 193 14.00 36.89 -21.60
N ASN A 194 12.96 36.93 -22.44
CA ASN A 194 11.57 37.12 -22.04
C ASN A 194 10.79 35.81 -21.86
N SER A 195 11.48 34.66 -21.86
CA SER A 195 10.89 33.32 -21.67
C SER A 195 11.50 32.67 -20.43
N LYS A 196 10.67 32.04 -19.59
CA LYS A 196 11.16 31.26 -18.44
C LYS A 196 11.91 29.99 -18.89
N SER A 197 11.49 29.38 -20.00
CA SER A 197 12.20 28.26 -20.63
C SER A 197 13.25 28.76 -21.63
N PRO A 198 14.42 28.10 -21.77
CA PRO A 198 15.42 28.49 -22.76
C PRO A 198 14.88 28.27 -24.18
N CYS A 199 14.58 29.37 -24.88
CA CYS A 199 13.99 29.33 -26.23
C CYS A 199 14.77 30.21 -27.22
N TRP A 200 14.73 29.89 -28.51
CA TRP A 200 15.34 30.67 -29.60
C TRP A 200 14.57 30.51 -30.92
N TYR A 201 14.74 31.45 -31.84
CA TYR A 201 14.16 31.35 -33.18
C TYR A 201 15.11 30.65 -34.14
N GLU A 202 14.59 29.68 -34.87
CA GLU A 202 15.27 28.92 -35.92
C GLU A 202 14.64 29.27 -37.28
N GLU A 203 15.45 29.63 -38.28
CA GLU A 203 14.96 29.91 -39.64
C GLU A 203 14.48 28.61 -40.30
N PHE A 204 13.24 28.60 -40.79
CA PHE A 204 12.64 27.47 -41.50
C PHE A 204 12.58 27.72 -43.01
N THR A 205 13.23 26.86 -43.80
CA THR A 205 13.42 27.04 -45.25
C THR A 205 12.55 26.12 -46.13
N GLY A 206 11.56 25.44 -45.55
CA GLY A 206 10.63 24.55 -46.28
C GLY A 206 9.57 25.30 -47.12
N ARG A 207 8.93 24.60 -48.06
CA ARG A 207 7.75 25.10 -48.83
C ARG A 207 6.47 24.78 -48.09
N ASN A 208 5.35 25.48 -48.30
CA ASN A 208 4.06 25.29 -47.59
C ASN A 208 3.45 23.86 -47.61
N THR A 209 4.03 22.90 -48.36
CA THR A 209 3.64 21.49 -48.40
C THR A 209 4.64 20.56 -47.69
N THR A 210 5.75 21.10 -47.18
CA THR A 210 6.79 20.35 -46.48
C THR A 210 6.30 19.95 -45.09
N ASP A 211 6.35 18.65 -44.80
CA ASP A 211 6.09 18.08 -43.48
C ASP A 211 7.41 18.01 -42.69
N PRO A 212 7.61 18.86 -41.66
CA PRO A 212 8.86 18.93 -40.92
C PRO A 212 9.08 17.73 -39.98
N TYR A 213 8.04 16.93 -39.71
CA TYR A 213 8.11 15.78 -38.82
C TYR A 213 8.19 14.45 -39.58
N LEU A 214 8.16 14.48 -40.92
CA LEU A 214 8.11 13.28 -41.77
C LEU A 214 9.29 12.32 -41.52
N THR A 215 10.47 12.88 -41.28
CA THR A 215 11.71 12.14 -41.05
C THR A 215 12.00 11.90 -39.57
N ASN A 216 11.12 12.35 -38.66
CA ASN A 216 11.36 12.25 -37.23
C ASN A 216 11.30 10.78 -36.78
N SER A 217 12.38 10.31 -36.16
CA SER A 217 12.57 8.93 -35.74
C SER A 217 11.52 8.48 -34.71
N TYR A 218 11.03 9.38 -33.84
CA TYR A 218 9.93 9.06 -32.92
C TYR A 218 8.62 8.75 -33.65
N VAL A 219 8.37 9.40 -34.80
CA VAL A 219 7.19 9.18 -35.65
C VAL A 219 7.32 7.90 -36.47
N LEU A 220 8.50 7.66 -37.04
CA LEU A 220 8.76 6.52 -37.91
C LEU A 220 8.70 5.20 -37.14
N TYR A 221 9.33 5.14 -35.97
CA TYR A 221 9.53 3.89 -35.22
C TYR A 221 8.48 3.60 -34.15
N SER A 222 7.62 4.57 -33.79
CA SER A 222 6.55 4.37 -32.80
C SER A 222 5.18 4.68 -33.38
N LYS A 223 4.38 3.62 -33.62
CA LYS A 223 2.97 3.76 -34.03
C LYS A 223 2.13 4.53 -33.01
N ARG A 224 2.53 4.50 -31.72
CA ARG A 224 1.84 5.14 -30.60
C ARG A 224 1.81 6.67 -30.68
N PHE A 225 2.79 7.31 -31.33
CA PHE A 225 2.95 8.77 -31.30
C PHE A 225 2.60 9.45 -32.63
N ARG A 226 2.16 8.67 -33.63
CA ARG A 226 1.81 9.21 -34.95
C ARG A 226 0.70 10.25 -34.89
N SER A 227 -0.34 10.03 -34.08
CA SER A 227 -1.44 10.98 -33.91
C SER A 227 -0.99 12.33 -33.34
N THR A 228 -0.09 12.33 -32.36
CA THR A 228 0.46 13.56 -31.75
C THR A 228 1.24 14.38 -32.77
N PHE A 229 2.08 13.73 -33.57
CA PHE A 229 2.85 14.40 -34.61
C PHE A 229 2.01 14.78 -35.84
N ASP A 230 0.93 14.04 -36.14
CA ASP A 230 -0.05 14.45 -37.15
C ASP A 230 -0.76 15.75 -36.76
N ALA A 231 -1.06 15.94 -35.48
CA ALA A 231 -1.62 17.20 -34.97
C ALA A 231 -0.61 18.35 -35.06
N LEU A 232 0.65 18.11 -34.64
CA LEU A 232 1.73 19.08 -34.78
C LEU A 232 1.94 19.49 -36.25
N ARG A 233 1.93 18.51 -37.17
CA ARG A 233 2.06 18.74 -38.61
C ARG A 233 0.95 19.63 -39.17
N LYS A 234 -0.31 19.33 -38.84
CA LYS A 234 -1.46 20.10 -39.33
C LYS A 234 -1.41 21.56 -38.88
N ALA A 235 -0.87 21.81 -37.69
CA ALA A 235 -0.80 23.15 -37.11
C ALA A 235 0.51 23.90 -37.41
N PHE A 236 1.54 23.20 -37.90
CA PHE A 236 2.91 23.71 -38.04
C PHE A 236 3.03 25.05 -38.77
N TRP A 237 2.39 25.18 -39.94
CA TRP A 237 2.47 26.40 -40.74
C TRP A 237 1.82 27.61 -40.06
N GLY A 238 0.78 27.39 -39.25
CA GLY A 238 0.16 28.44 -38.43
C GLY A 238 0.99 28.82 -37.20
N HIS A 239 2.05 28.07 -36.88
CA HIS A 239 2.91 28.31 -35.71
C HIS A 239 4.21 29.05 -36.05
N LEU A 240 4.48 29.29 -37.33
CA LEU A 240 5.67 30.02 -37.79
C LEU A 240 5.48 31.53 -37.62
N SER A 241 6.54 32.19 -37.18
CA SER A 241 6.62 33.64 -37.19
C SER A 241 7.20 34.13 -38.52
N HIS A 242 6.67 35.25 -39.02
CA HIS A 242 7.08 35.82 -40.30
C HIS A 242 7.81 37.14 -40.06
N ALA A 243 9.05 37.22 -40.52
CA ALA A 243 9.83 38.46 -40.46
C ALA A 243 10.72 38.59 -41.70
N SER A 244 10.70 39.77 -42.34
CA SER A 244 11.57 40.10 -43.49
C SER A 244 11.54 39.07 -44.63
N GLY A 245 10.37 38.52 -44.96
CA GLY A 245 10.20 37.54 -46.03
C GLY A 245 10.68 36.11 -45.70
N LYS A 246 11.06 35.84 -44.45
CA LYS A 246 11.52 34.54 -43.95
C LYS A 246 10.57 33.98 -42.89
N HIS A 247 10.58 32.66 -42.73
CA HIS A 247 9.80 31.94 -41.72
C HIS A 247 10.71 31.53 -40.56
N PHE A 248 10.25 31.72 -39.33
CA PHE A 248 10.99 31.36 -38.12
C PHE A 248 10.13 30.51 -37.18
N ARG A 249 10.68 29.38 -36.74
CA ARG A 249 10.10 28.46 -35.75
C ARG A 249 10.69 28.77 -34.38
N LEU A 250 9.86 28.82 -33.34
CA LEU A 250 10.35 28.93 -31.96
C LEU A 250 10.73 27.53 -31.44
N ARG A 251 11.99 27.35 -31.04
CA ARG A 251 12.50 26.15 -30.38
C ARG A 251 12.72 26.41 -28.90
N CYS A 252 12.52 25.41 -28.07
CA CYS A 252 12.73 25.52 -26.63
C CYS A 252 13.32 24.23 -26.04
N LEU A 253 14.11 24.40 -24.97
CA LEU A 253 14.57 23.32 -24.10
C LEU A 253 13.76 23.27 -22.78
N PRO A 254 13.76 22.13 -22.06
CA PRO A 254 13.11 21.99 -20.76
C PRO A 254 13.72 22.92 -19.71
N ARG A 255 12.90 23.65 -18.96
CA ARG A 255 13.36 24.44 -17.80
C ARG A 255 13.75 23.57 -16.61
N PHE A 256 13.12 22.41 -16.48
CA PHE A 256 13.37 21.45 -15.41
C PHE A 256 13.28 20.01 -15.92
N TYR A 257 13.94 19.12 -15.17
CA TYR A 257 13.97 17.69 -15.46
C TYR A 257 13.51 16.89 -14.24
N ILE A 258 12.64 15.90 -14.46
CA ILE A 258 12.34 14.86 -13.47
C ILE A 258 13.29 13.69 -13.74
N ILE A 259 14.42 13.70 -13.05
CA ILE A 259 15.49 12.67 -13.18
C ILE A 259 15.43 11.78 -11.94
N GLY A 260 15.23 10.49 -12.06
CA GLY A 260 15.05 9.62 -10.88
C GLY A 260 15.24 8.17 -11.23
N GLN A 261 15.19 7.27 -10.26
CA GLN A 261 15.36 5.85 -10.55
C GLN A 261 14.02 5.21 -10.94
N PRO A 262 14.03 4.18 -11.81
CA PRO A 262 12.82 3.45 -12.10
C PRO A 262 12.27 2.86 -10.80
N LYS A 263 10.94 2.73 -10.74
CA LYS A 263 10.20 2.24 -9.56
C LYS A 263 10.21 3.18 -8.34
N CYS A 264 10.57 4.45 -8.52
CA CYS A 264 10.53 5.50 -7.48
C CYS A 264 9.37 6.50 -7.60
N GLY A 265 8.37 6.27 -8.47
CA GLY A 265 7.18 7.14 -8.59
C GLY A 265 7.33 8.39 -9.47
N THR A 266 8.33 8.45 -10.36
CA THR A 266 8.50 9.55 -11.33
C THR A 266 7.29 9.76 -12.24
N THR A 267 6.54 8.70 -12.56
CA THR A 267 5.31 8.78 -13.36
C THR A 267 4.19 9.53 -12.65
N ASP A 268 3.97 9.25 -11.37
CA ASP A 268 2.93 9.92 -10.57
C ASP A 268 3.22 11.42 -10.45
N LEU A 269 4.47 11.79 -10.15
CA LEU A 269 4.90 13.20 -10.11
C LEU A 269 4.70 13.91 -11.47
N TYR A 270 5.04 13.25 -12.58
CA TYR A 270 4.80 13.77 -13.93
C TYR A 270 3.30 14.02 -14.18
N ASP A 271 2.45 13.05 -13.85
CA ASP A 271 1.00 13.13 -14.09
C ASP A 271 0.31 14.20 -13.24
N ARG A 272 0.85 14.48 -12.04
CA ARG A 272 0.36 15.60 -11.22
C ARG A 272 0.84 16.95 -11.74
N LEU A 273 2.10 17.06 -12.15
CA LEU A 273 2.66 18.31 -12.67
C LEU A 273 2.03 18.73 -13.99
N ARG A 274 1.67 17.79 -14.87
CA ARG A 274 1.04 18.12 -16.18
C ARG A 274 -0.33 18.79 -16.03
N LEU A 275 -0.98 18.66 -14.88
CA LEU A 275 -2.27 19.31 -14.57
C LEU A 275 -2.11 20.81 -14.23
N HIS A 276 -0.90 21.26 -13.90
CA HIS A 276 -0.67 22.67 -13.58
C HIS A 276 -0.70 23.53 -14.85
N PRO A 277 -1.48 24.64 -14.89
CA PRO A 277 -1.70 25.40 -16.12
C PRO A 277 -0.42 26.04 -16.69
N GLU A 278 0.55 26.36 -15.83
CA GLU A 278 1.84 26.94 -16.21
C GLU A 278 2.92 25.89 -16.53
N VAL A 279 2.62 24.58 -16.46
CA VAL A 279 3.58 23.51 -16.74
C VAL A 279 3.18 22.79 -18.02
N LYS A 280 4.14 22.62 -18.93
CA LYS A 280 4.00 21.80 -20.14
C LYS A 280 5.15 20.82 -20.22
N PHE A 281 4.91 19.65 -20.78
CA PHE A 281 5.95 18.64 -21.00
C PHE A 281 6.19 18.45 -22.50
N SER A 282 7.26 17.70 -22.83
CA SER A 282 7.41 17.12 -24.16
C SER A 282 6.16 16.35 -24.59
N ALA A 283 5.91 16.32 -25.89
CA ALA A 283 4.83 15.55 -26.54
C ALA A 283 4.82 14.07 -26.15
N ILE A 284 5.96 13.54 -25.70
CA ILE A 284 6.15 12.17 -25.23
C ILE A 284 6.77 12.22 -23.83
N LYS A 285 6.20 11.46 -22.87
CA LYS A 285 6.87 11.15 -21.61
C LYS A 285 7.98 10.13 -21.85
N GLU A 286 9.10 10.28 -21.18
CA GLU A 286 10.26 9.38 -21.30
C GLU A 286 10.77 9.25 -22.76
N PRO A 287 11.13 10.36 -23.44
CA PRO A 287 11.80 10.29 -24.74
C PRO A 287 13.07 9.44 -24.69
N HIS A 288 13.78 9.41 -23.55
CA HIS A 288 15.08 8.75 -23.38
C HIS A 288 16.14 9.22 -24.39
N TRP A 289 16.03 10.47 -24.85
CA TRP A 289 16.94 11.02 -25.84
C TRP A 289 18.34 11.15 -25.25
N TRP A 290 18.49 11.83 -24.11
CA TRP A 290 19.77 12.03 -23.42
C TRP A 290 20.55 10.73 -23.12
N THR A 291 19.88 9.58 -23.10
CA THR A 291 20.47 8.28 -22.81
C THR A 291 20.52 7.38 -24.05
N ARG A 292 19.83 6.25 -24.04
CA ARG A 292 19.89 5.19 -25.07
C ARG A 292 19.44 5.57 -26.49
N LYS A 293 18.59 6.57 -26.70
CA LYS A 293 18.10 6.87 -28.07
C LYS A 293 19.04 7.78 -28.86
N ARG A 294 19.75 8.71 -28.22
CA ARG A 294 20.77 9.55 -28.86
C ARG A 294 21.89 8.72 -29.49
N PHE A 295 22.26 7.61 -28.86
CA PHE A 295 23.38 6.77 -29.31
C PHE A 295 22.98 5.61 -30.25
N GLY A 296 21.67 5.41 -30.48
CA GLY A 296 21.14 4.27 -31.24
C GLY A 296 20.90 3.04 -30.36
N ILE A 297 19.82 2.29 -30.60
CA ILE A 297 19.44 1.16 -29.73
C ILE A 297 20.29 -0.07 -30.06
N VAL A 298 21.05 -0.54 -29.07
CA VAL A 298 21.65 -1.89 -29.06
C VAL A 298 20.59 -2.89 -28.55
N ARG A 299 20.02 -3.68 -29.45
CA ARG A 299 19.28 -4.91 -29.11
C ARG A 299 19.97 -6.08 -29.80
N LEU A 300 20.40 -7.10 -29.04
CA LEU A 300 21.13 -8.27 -29.53
C LEU A 300 20.46 -8.99 -30.72
N ARG A 301 19.15 -8.80 -30.93
CA ARG A 301 18.34 -9.53 -31.92
C ARG A 301 18.01 -8.76 -33.20
N ASP A 302 18.12 -7.42 -33.20
CA ASP A 302 17.56 -6.54 -34.27
C ASP A 302 18.62 -5.70 -35.02
N GLY A 303 19.91 -5.79 -34.66
CA GLY A 303 20.99 -4.99 -35.25
C GLY A 303 21.09 -3.55 -34.70
N LEU A 304 22.15 -2.83 -35.10
CA LEU A 304 22.41 -1.44 -34.71
C LEU A 304 21.36 -0.52 -35.38
N ARG A 305 20.49 0.12 -34.59
CA ARG A 305 19.56 1.14 -35.12
C ARG A 305 20.22 2.52 -35.14
N ASP A 306 19.85 3.33 -36.13
CA ASP A 306 20.35 4.70 -36.29
C ASP A 306 20.05 5.59 -35.07
N ARG A 307 20.95 6.55 -34.83
CA ARG A 307 20.85 7.56 -33.76
C ARG A 307 19.65 8.47 -34.00
N TYR A 308 19.02 8.95 -32.91
CA TYR A 308 17.97 9.96 -32.99
C TYR A 308 18.64 11.35 -33.02
N PRO A 309 18.52 12.12 -34.11
CA PRO A 309 19.06 13.48 -34.19
C PRO A 309 18.56 14.39 -33.06
N VAL A 310 19.28 15.47 -32.78
CA VAL A 310 18.89 16.44 -31.75
C VAL A 310 17.60 17.18 -32.16
N GLU A 311 17.41 17.40 -33.45
CA GLU A 311 16.22 17.99 -34.04
C GLU A 311 14.97 17.17 -33.70
N ASP A 312 15.07 15.84 -33.73
CA ASP A 312 13.96 14.95 -33.38
C ASP A 312 13.54 15.10 -31.91
N TYR A 313 14.50 15.40 -31.04
CA TYR A 313 14.25 15.70 -29.62
C TYR A 313 13.63 17.08 -29.44
N LEU A 314 14.13 18.09 -30.15
CA LEU A 314 13.59 19.45 -30.11
C LEU A 314 12.15 19.51 -30.62
N ASP A 315 11.80 18.71 -31.63
CA ASP A 315 10.44 18.60 -32.16
C ASP A 315 9.41 18.19 -31.09
N LEU A 316 9.82 17.49 -30.03
CA LEU A 316 8.92 17.08 -28.96
C LEU A 316 8.40 18.26 -28.13
N PHE A 317 9.07 19.42 -28.18
CA PHE A 317 8.71 20.59 -27.38
C PHE A 317 7.93 21.64 -28.17
N ASP A 318 7.72 21.42 -29.47
CA ASP A 318 7.11 22.38 -30.38
C ASP A 318 5.74 22.89 -29.94
N LEU A 319 4.88 22.00 -29.43
CA LEU A 319 3.56 22.41 -28.96
C LEU A 319 3.67 23.38 -27.78
N ALA A 320 4.58 23.10 -26.85
CA ALA A 320 4.82 23.95 -25.68
C ALA A 320 5.52 25.26 -26.09
N ALA A 321 6.48 25.19 -27.02
CA ALA A 321 7.15 26.36 -27.58
C ALA A 321 6.14 27.29 -28.27
N HIS A 322 5.20 26.76 -29.04
CA HIS A 322 4.16 27.57 -29.67
C HIS A 322 3.27 28.31 -28.65
N GLN A 323 2.90 27.65 -27.54
CA GLN A 323 2.13 28.30 -26.47
C GLN A 323 2.91 29.44 -25.81
N ILE A 324 4.23 29.31 -25.66
CA ILE A 324 5.08 30.41 -25.21
C ILE A 324 5.12 31.53 -26.26
N HIS A 325 5.22 31.17 -27.55
CA HIS A 325 5.27 32.13 -28.66
C HIS A 325 4.03 33.02 -28.75
N GLN A 326 2.83 32.43 -28.65
CA GLN A 326 1.56 33.17 -28.60
C GLN A 326 1.55 34.19 -27.46
N GLY A 327 2.09 33.81 -26.29
CA GLY A 327 2.24 34.71 -25.15
C GLY A 327 3.16 35.89 -25.41
N LEU A 328 4.26 35.68 -26.13
CA LEU A 328 5.21 36.74 -26.48
C LEU A 328 4.62 37.77 -27.46
N GLN A 329 3.64 37.37 -28.27
CA GLN A 329 2.98 38.21 -29.28
C GLN A 329 1.62 38.80 -28.85
N ALA A 330 1.12 38.43 -27.67
CA ALA A 330 -0.19 38.88 -27.19
C ALA A 330 -0.24 40.40 -26.95
N SER A 331 -1.29 41.07 -27.44
CA SER A 331 -1.50 42.52 -27.31
C SER A 331 -1.98 42.93 -25.91
N SER A 332 -2.56 41.99 -25.17
CA SER A 332 -3.10 42.18 -23.83
C SER A 332 -2.02 41.90 -22.77
N ALA A 333 -1.67 42.91 -21.97
CA ALA A 333 -0.68 42.77 -20.90
C ALA A 333 -0.99 41.63 -19.89
N LYS A 334 -2.29 41.32 -19.71
CA LYS A 334 -2.74 40.24 -18.81
C LYS A 334 -2.56 38.85 -19.43
N GLU A 335 -2.75 38.72 -20.73
CA GLU A 335 -2.59 37.48 -21.48
C GLU A 335 -1.11 37.19 -21.76
N GLN A 336 -0.36 38.23 -22.09
CA GLN A 336 1.10 38.23 -22.17
C GLN A 336 1.72 37.80 -20.83
N SER A 337 1.27 38.32 -19.69
CA SER A 337 1.77 37.89 -18.36
C SER A 337 1.41 36.44 -18.01
N ARG A 338 0.31 35.89 -18.52
CA ARG A 338 -0.12 34.52 -18.21
C ARG A 338 0.64 33.47 -19.02
N MET A 339 0.86 33.73 -20.31
CA MET A 339 1.49 32.77 -21.22
C MET A 339 3.02 32.81 -21.17
N THR A 340 3.63 33.94 -20.81
CA THR A 340 5.08 34.04 -20.53
C THR A 340 5.52 33.31 -19.25
N ARG A 341 4.58 32.87 -18.42
CA ARG A 341 4.86 32.09 -17.19
C ARG A 341 5.02 30.59 -17.42
N ILE A 342 4.73 30.09 -18.63
CA ILE A 342 4.82 28.67 -18.95
C ILE A 342 6.26 28.19 -18.80
N ILE A 343 6.45 27.07 -18.12
CA ILE A 343 7.71 26.33 -18.03
C ILE A 343 7.57 24.96 -18.67
N ILE A 344 8.62 24.54 -19.38
CA ILE A 344 8.68 23.24 -20.03
C ILE A 344 9.42 22.24 -19.13
N GLY A 345 8.89 21.04 -18.98
CA GLY A 345 9.52 19.93 -18.28
C GLY A 345 9.85 18.76 -19.20
N GLU A 346 10.84 17.96 -18.81
CA GLU A 346 11.15 16.65 -19.37
C GLU A 346 11.19 15.63 -18.23
N ALA A 347 10.73 14.40 -18.48
CA ALA A 347 10.58 13.40 -17.43
C ALA A 347 11.07 12.02 -17.88
N SER A 348 12.37 11.90 -18.13
CA SER A 348 13.06 10.63 -18.36
C SER A 348 13.79 10.19 -17.10
N ALA A 349 13.25 9.19 -16.38
CA ALA A 349 13.93 8.62 -15.22
C ALA A 349 15.35 8.12 -15.58
N SER A 350 15.51 7.50 -16.76
CA SER A 350 16.80 7.02 -17.24
C SER A 350 17.90 8.09 -17.28
N THR A 351 17.56 9.37 -17.47
CA THR A 351 18.51 10.48 -17.53
C THR A 351 19.44 10.52 -16.31
N MET A 352 18.97 10.08 -15.13
CA MET A 352 19.79 10.07 -13.92
C MET A 352 20.96 9.06 -13.97
N TRP A 353 20.76 7.89 -14.58
CA TRP A 353 21.63 6.72 -14.34
C TRP A 353 22.10 5.99 -15.61
N ASP A 354 21.42 6.14 -16.73
CA ASP A 354 21.69 5.42 -17.98
C ASP A 354 22.77 6.12 -18.81
N ASN A 355 24.03 5.95 -18.40
CA ASN A 355 25.22 6.44 -19.12
C ASN A 355 25.98 5.33 -19.86
N ASN A 356 25.44 4.10 -19.92
CA ASN A 356 26.16 2.90 -20.34
C ASN A 356 26.65 2.90 -21.80
N ALA A 357 26.21 3.84 -22.63
CA ALA A 357 26.60 3.93 -24.03
C ALA A 357 28.06 4.37 -24.23
N TRP A 358 28.70 4.92 -23.19
CA TRP A 358 30.08 5.44 -23.27
C TRP A 358 31.10 4.38 -23.74
N THR A 359 30.93 3.11 -23.35
CA THR A 359 31.84 2.02 -23.72
C THR A 359 31.89 1.73 -25.21
N PHE A 360 30.93 2.22 -26.00
CA PHE A 360 30.91 2.06 -27.45
C PHE A 360 31.68 3.16 -28.20
N PHE A 361 32.03 4.25 -27.52
CA PHE A 361 32.60 5.45 -28.16
C PHE A 361 34.00 5.81 -27.63
N TYR A 362 34.42 5.25 -26.50
CA TYR A 362 35.70 5.53 -25.87
C TYR A 362 36.46 4.22 -25.65
N ASP A 363 37.79 4.30 -25.77
CA ASP A 363 38.67 3.15 -25.59
C ASP A 363 38.90 2.84 -24.10
N ASN A 364 39.57 1.72 -23.83
CA ASN A 364 39.90 1.27 -22.46
C ASN A 364 40.95 2.16 -21.76
N SER A 365 41.29 3.34 -22.28
CA SER A 365 42.29 4.26 -21.70
C SER A 365 41.79 5.02 -20.46
N THR A 366 40.53 4.80 -20.07
CA THR A 366 39.78 5.56 -19.05
C THR A 366 39.65 4.83 -17.70
N ASP A 367 40.47 3.79 -17.46
CA ASP A 367 40.46 2.98 -16.23
C ASP A 367 39.05 2.44 -15.85
N GLY A 368 38.19 2.21 -16.85
CA GLY A 368 36.84 1.66 -16.65
C GLY A 368 35.77 2.69 -16.29
N GLU A 369 36.05 3.99 -16.45
CA GLU A 369 35.16 5.09 -16.07
C GLU A 369 34.71 5.96 -17.26
N PRO A 370 33.43 6.40 -17.32
CA PRO A 370 32.96 7.26 -18.40
C PRO A 370 33.63 8.66 -18.37
N PRO A 371 34.26 9.10 -19.48
CA PRO A 371 34.92 10.40 -19.56
C PRO A 371 33.94 11.57 -19.67
N PHE A 372 32.76 11.34 -20.24
CA PHE A 372 31.68 12.30 -20.35
C PHE A 372 30.38 11.69 -19.86
N LEU A 373 29.58 12.46 -19.13
CA LEU A 373 28.28 12.05 -18.61
C LEU A 373 27.16 12.96 -19.13
N THR A 374 25.92 12.46 -19.06
CA THR A 374 24.73 13.18 -19.53
C THR A 374 24.60 14.60 -18.96
N GLN A 375 24.88 14.77 -17.67
CA GLN A 375 24.80 16.05 -16.98
C GLN A 375 25.83 17.09 -17.48
N ASP A 376 26.97 16.66 -18.03
CA ASP A 376 27.98 17.58 -18.58
C ASP A 376 27.41 18.33 -19.79
N PHE A 377 26.72 17.58 -20.66
CA PHE A 377 26.04 18.15 -21.83
C PHE A 377 24.83 18.99 -21.42
N ILE A 378 23.98 18.53 -20.49
CA ILE A 378 22.82 19.31 -20.05
C ILE A 378 23.27 20.63 -19.44
N HIS A 379 24.30 20.64 -18.60
CA HIS A 379 24.82 21.87 -17.99
C HIS A 379 25.45 22.81 -19.01
N ALA A 380 26.15 22.30 -20.03
CA ALA A 380 26.73 23.13 -21.08
C ALA A 380 25.69 23.96 -21.84
N PHE A 381 24.48 23.42 -22.05
CA PHE A 381 23.38 24.17 -22.69
C PHE A 381 22.45 24.87 -21.69
N GLN A 382 22.32 24.33 -20.48
CA GLN A 382 21.30 24.73 -19.51
C GLN A 382 21.87 24.77 -18.09
N PRO A 383 22.81 25.68 -17.81
CA PRO A 383 23.48 25.74 -16.51
C PRO A 383 22.49 25.99 -15.36
N ASP A 384 21.37 26.68 -15.62
CA ASP A 384 20.34 27.01 -14.62
C ASP A 384 19.21 25.98 -14.50
N ALA A 385 19.32 24.80 -15.14
CA ALA A 385 18.27 23.77 -15.10
C ALA A 385 17.91 23.38 -13.64
N LYS A 386 16.62 23.13 -13.39
CA LYS A 386 16.15 22.60 -12.09
C LYS A 386 15.91 21.09 -12.21
N LEU A 387 16.32 20.33 -11.20
CA LEU A 387 16.35 18.87 -11.22
C LEU A 387 15.51 18.34 -10.05
N ILE A 388 14.44 17.61 -10.34
CA ILE A 388 13.61 16.94 -9.33
C ILE A 388 13.97 15.46 -9.32
N VAL A 389 14.42 14.97 -8.17
CA VAL A 389 14.89 13.60 -7.98
C VAL A 389 13.95 12.79 -7.13
N MET A 390 13.33 11.75 -7.71
CA MET A 390 12.49 10.80 -7.00
C MET A 390 13.29 9.55 -6.63
N LEU A 391 13.43 9.29 -5.33
CA LEU A 391 14.11 8.13 -4.75
C LEU A 391 13.12 7.22 -4.02
N ARG A 392 13.49 5.96 -3.77
CA ARG A 392 12.76 4.98 -2.94
C ARG A 392 13.79 4.19 -2.14
N ASP A 393 13.42 3.59 -1.01
CA ASP A 393 14.27 2.59 -0.34
C ASP A 393 14.88 1.63 -1.40
N PRO A 394 16.20 1.44 -1.40
CA PRO A 394 16.90 0.83 -2.54
C PRO A 394 16.63 -0.67 -2.62
N VAL A 395 16.30 -1.31 -1.50
CA VAL A 395 15.91 -2.72 -1.44
C VAL A 395 14.50 -2.86 -1.99
N GLU A 396 13.57 -2.02 -1.52
CA GLU A 396 12.20 -1.95 -2.02
C GLU A 396 12.12 -1.62 -3.52
N ARG A 397 13.00 -0.73 -3.97
CA ARG A 397 13.16 -0.37 -5.39
C ARG A 397 13.70 -1.53 -6.19
N LEU A 398 14.74 -2.23 -5.71
CA LEU A 398 15.30 -3.41 -6.37
C LEU A 398 14.30 -4.56 -6.44
N TYR A 399 13.53 -4.79 -5.37
CA TYR A 399 12.47 -5.80 -5.33
C TYR A 399 11.34 -5.46 -6.29
N SER A 400 10.84 -4.22 -6.28
CA SER A 400 9.83 -3.76 -7.24
C SER A 400 10.32 -3.88 -8.69
N ASP A 401 11.62 -3.68 -8.91
CA ASP A 401 12.26 -3.82 -10.21
C ASP A 401 12.36 -5.27 -10.67
N TYR A 402 12.76 -6.16 -9.76
CA TYR A 402 12.76 -7.62 -9.96
C TYR A 402 11.35 -8.13 -10.33
N LEU A 403 10.33 -7.69 -9.60
CA LEU A 403 8.93 -8.01 -9.89
C LEU A 403 8.48 -7.51 -11.28
N TYR A 404 9.11 -6.47 -11.82
CA TYR A 404 8.72 -5.89 -13.10
C TYR A 404 9.38 -6.57 -14.31
N PHE A 405 10.65 -6.99 -14.22
CA PHE A 405 11.42 -7.46 -15.39
C PHE A 405 11.62 -8.99 -15.49
N ALA A 406 11.39 -9.78 -14.43
CA ALA A 406 11.63 -11.23 -14.46
C ALA A 406 10.45 -12.06 -15.02
N SER A 407 10.75 -13.17 -15.69
CA SER A 407 9.81 -14.14 -16.30
C SER A 407 9.65 -15.42 -15.46
N SER A 408 8.39 -15.75 -15.11
CA SER A 408 7.84 -16.97 -14.43
C SER A 408 8.56 -17.53 -13.18
N ASN A 409 7.80 -17.95 -12.16
CA ASN A 409 8.27 -18.39 -10.82
C ASN A 409 8.99 -17.31 -10.00
N LYS A 410 8.27 -16.24 -9.64
CA LYS A 410 8.77 -15.23 -8.70
C LYS A 410 8.51 -15.66 -7.25
N SER A 411 9.55 -15.68 -6.43
CA SER A 411 9.46 -15.92 -4.98
C SER A 411 10.45 -15.00 -4.24
N ALA A 412 10.28 -14.90 -2.91
CA ALA A 412 11.26 -14.19 -2.09
C ALA A 412 12.64 -14.88 -2.13
N ASP A 413 12.66 -16.21 -2.24
CA ASP A 413 13.90 -17.00 -2.33
C ASP A 413 14.63 -16.75 -3.66
N ASP A 414 13.92 -16.77 -4.79
CA ASP A 414 14.52 -16.45 -6.10
C ASP A 414 15.05 -15.01 -6.13
N PHE A 415 14.36 -14.06 -5.47
CA PHE A 415 14.89 -12.72 -5.31
C PHE A 415 16.16 -12.69 -4.46
N HIS A 416 16.19 -13.40 -3.34
CA HIS A 416 17.34 -13.46 -2.44
C HIS A 416 18.57 -14.10 -3.12
N GLU A 417 18.39 -15.20 -3.84
CA GLU A 417 19.44 -15.87 -4.60
C GLU A 417 20.03 -14.93 -5.64
N LYS A 418 19.19 -14.27 -6.44
CA LYS A 418 19.64 -13.32 -7.46
C LYS A 418 20.32 -12.10 -6.87
N VAL A 419 19.85 -11.58 -5.73
CA VAL A 419 20.53 -10.48 -5.03
C VAL A 419 21.90 -10.92 -4.53
N THR A 420 22.02 -12.14 -3.99
CA THR A 420 23.28 -12.69 -3.50
C THR A 420 24.29 -12.88 -4.64
N GLU A 421 23.85 -13.43 -5.78
CA GLU A 421 24.67 -13.55 -6.99
C GLU A 421 25.12 -12.18 -7.51
N ALA A 422 24.20 -11.21 -7.58
CA ALA A 422 24.53 -9.85 -8.02
C ALA A 422 25.53 -9.16 -7.07
N LEU A 423 25.42 -9.38 -5.76
CA LEU A 423 26.38 -8.85 -4.77
C LEU A 423 27.76 -9.46 -4.95
N GLN A 424 27.87 -10.79 -5.14
CA GLN A 424 29.16 -11.45 -5.39
C GLN A 424 29.83 -10.94 -6.67
N LEU A 425 29.07 -10.81 -7.76
CA LEU A 425 29.57 -10.24 -9.02
C LEU A 425 30.06 -8.79 -8.82
N PHE A 426 29.33 -7.99 -8.05
CA PHE A 426 29.68 -6.61 -7.77
C PHE A 426 30.91 -6.49 -6.85
N GLU A 427 31.01 -7.33 -5.81
CA GLU A 427 32.17 -7.40 -4.90
C GLU A 427 33.44 -7.82 -5.64
N ASN A 428 33.35 -8.78 -6.56
CA ASN A 428 34.48 -9.18 -7.39
C ASN A 428 34.98 -8.03 -8.27
N CYS A 429 34.09 -7.21 -8.82
CA CYS A 429 34.48 -6.01 -9.57
C CYS A 429 35.24 -5.01 -8.69
N MET A 430 34.78 -4.82 -7.45
CA MET A 430 35.38 -3.89 -6.48
C MET A 430 36.80 -4.28 -6.02
N LEU A 431 37.27 -5.50 -6.34
CA LEU A 431 38.66 -5.91 -6.08
C LEU A 431 39.63 -5.26 -7.06
N ASP A 432 39.20 -5.07 -8.31
CA ASP A 432 40.05 -4.63 -9.42
C ASP A 432 39.74 -3.21 -9.89
N TYR A 433 38.56 -2.68 -9.58
CA TYR A 433 38.06 -1.39 -10.08
C TYR A 433 37.40 -0.53 -8.99
N SER A 434 37.28 0.77 -9.25
CA SER A 434 36.61 1.73 -8.36
C SER A 434 35.10 1.46 -8.27
N LEU A 435 34.45 1.98 -7.22
CA LEU A 435 32.98 1.93 -7.09
C LEU A 435 32.29 2.56 -8.31
N ARG A 436 32.80 3.69 -8.80
CA ARG A 436 32.26 4.39 -9.96
C ARG A 436 32.43 3.56 -11.25
N ALA A 437 33.60 2.96 -11.45
CA ALA A 437 33.88 2.06 -12.57
C ALA A 437 32.94 0.85 -12.57
N CYS A 438 32.74 0.19 -11.42
CA CYS A 438 31.83 -0.95 -11.31
C CYS A 438 30.36 -0.57 -11.57
N VAL A 439 29.90 0.59 -11.12
CA VAL A 439 28.52 1.06 -11.41
C VAL A 439 28.29 1.28 -12.92
N TYR A 440 29.28 1.81 -13.65
CA TYR A 440 29.17 2.07 -15.09
C TYR A 440 29.65 0.93 -15.98
N ASN A 441 30.08 -0.20 -15.41
CA ASN A 441 30.53 -1.37 -16.16
C ASN A 441 29.32 -2.08 -16.81
N ASN A 442 29.11 -1.83 -18.11
CA ASN A 442 27.97 -2.38 -18.84
C ASN A 442 27.99 -3.92 -18.90
N THR A 443 29.17 -4.55 -18.96
CA THR A 443 29.31 -6.01 -18.97
C THR A 443 28.82 -6.61 -17.65
N LEU A 444 29.29 -6.05 -16.53
CA LEU A 444 28.83 -6.44 -15.19
C LEU A 444 27.32 -6.22 -15.03
N ASN A 445 26.83 -5.05 -15.47
CA ASN A 445 25.43 -4.66 -15.39
C ASN A 445 24.48 -5.59 -16.17
N ASN A 446 24.95 -6.17 -17.28
CA ASN A 446 24.18 -7.14 -18.07
C ASN A 446 24.31 -8.58 -17.54
N ALA A 447 25.38 -8.89 -16.79
CA ALA A 447 25.59 -10.19 -16.17
C ALA A 447 24.81 -10.35 -14.85
N MET A 448 24.58 -9.26 -14.11
CA MET A 448 23.83 -9.33 -12.84
C MET A 448 22.37 -9.73 -13.07
N PRO A 449 21.84 -10.70 -12.29
CA PRO A 449 20.45 -11.17 -12.44
C PRO A 449 19.41 -10.16 -11.93
N VAL A 450 19.82 -9.17 -11.14
CA VAL A 450 19.02 -8.02 -10.71
C VAL A 450 19.82 -6.73 -10.88
N ARG A 451 19.13 -5.60 -11.11
CA ARG A 451 19.77 -4.31 -11.41
C ARG A 451 20.22 -3.56 -10.16
N LEU A 452 21.14 -4.18 -9.41
CA LEU A 452 21.71 -3.69 -8.16
C LEU A 452 22.32 -2.29 -8.32
N GLN A 453 23.06 -2.06 -9.40
CA GLN A 453 23.76 -0.80 -9.71
C GLN A 453 22.83 0.41 -9.71
N VAL A 454 21.59 0.26 -10.17
CA VAL A 454 20.66 1.39 -10.28
C VAL A 454 20.16 1.82 -8.88
N GLY A 455 20.32 0.97 -7.86
CA GLY A 455 20.06 1.29 -6.45
C GLY A 455 21.20 2.04 -5.75
N LEU A 456 22.35 2.23 -6.40
CA LEU A 456 23.53 2.92 -5.84
C LEU A 456 23.45 4.44 -6.07
N TYR A 457 22.39 5.07 -5.53
CA TYR A 457 22.06 6.47 -5.79
C TYR A 457 23.20 7.46 -5.51
N ALA A 458 24.05 7.16 -4.53
CA ALA A 458 25.17 8.03 -4.14
C ALA A 458 26.13 8.31 -5.30
N VAL A 459 26.46 7.30 -6.13
CA VAL A 459 27.38 7.48 -7.26
C VAL A 459 26.78 8.48 -8.25
N TYR A 460 25.51 8.26 -8.64
CA TYR A 460 24.83 9.15 -9.58
C TYR A 460 24.62 10.55 -8.99
N LEU A 461 24.16 10.68 -7.74
CA LEU A 461 23.93 11.99 -7.12
C LEU A 461 25.23 12.80 -7.00
N LEU A 462 26.35 12.17 -6.63
CA LEU A 462 27.64 12.84 -6.57
C LEU A 462 28.10 13.30 -7.96
N ASP A 463 27.99 12.44 -8.97
CA ASP A 463 28.29 12.77 -10.37
C ASP A 463 27.46 13.96 -10.92
N TRP A 464 26.20 14.09 -10.49
CA TRP A 464 25.33 15.21 -10.84
C TRP A 464 25.67 16.49 -10.06
N LEU A 465 26.03 16.35 -8.78
CA LEU A 465 26.46 17.44 -7.91
C LEU A 465 27.86 17.98 -8.25
N THR A 466 28.68 17.27 -9.03
CA THR A 466 29.95 17.83 -9.53
C THR A 466 29.72 18.94 -10.56
N VAL A 467 28.52 19.01 -11.15
CA VAL A 467 28.21 19.93 -12.27
C VAL A 467 27.15 20.95 -11.88
N PHE A 468 26.10 20.54 -11.17
CA PHE A 468 25.00 21.41 -10.78
C PHE A 468 25.07 21.81 -9.31
N ASN A 469 24.67 23.05 -9.01
CA ASN A 469 24.61 23.52 -7.63
C ASN A 469 23.48 22.84 -6.84
N LYS A 470 23.67 22.70 -5.53
CA LYS A 470 22.73 22.02 -4.63
C LYS A 470 21.32 22.62 -4.62
N ASP A 471 21.18 23.93 -4.78
CA ASP A 471 19.89 24.64 -4.83
C ASP A 471 19.09 24.36 -6.13
N GLN A 472 19.73 23.72 -7.11
CA GLN A 472 19.11 23.25 -8.34
C GLN A 472 18.51 21.85 -8.21
N PHE A 473 18.58 21.21 -7.03
CA PHE A 473 17.99 19.90 -6.76
C PHE A 473 16.81 19.98 -5.79
N LEU A 474 15.76 19.24 -6.10
CA LEU A 474 14.71 18.86 -5.16
C LEU A 474 14.66 17.34 -5.07
N ILE A 475 15.17 16.79 -3.98
CA ILE A 475 15.12 15.35 -3.73
C ILE A 475 13.84 15.02 -2.94
N LEU A 476 13.07 14.08 -3.47
CA LEU A 476 11.84 13.56 -2.91
C LEU A 476 11.98 12.05 -2.74
N ARG A 477 11.51 11.54 -1.61
CA ARG A 477 11.34 10.11 -1.41
C ARG A 477 9.93 9.71 -1.76
N LEU A 478 9.78 8.55 -2.40
CA LEU A 478 8.48 7.98 -2.74
C LEU A 478 7.65 7.76 -1.48
N GLU A 479 8.27 7.30 -0.40
CA GLU A 479 7.57 7.06 0.87
C GLU A 479 6.98 8.37 1.42
N ASP A 480 7.78 9.46 1.42
CA ASP A 480 7.35 10.78 1.88
C ASP A 480 6.31 11.42 0.93
N HIS A 481 6.45 11.16 -0.37
CA HIS A 481 5.49 11.62 -1.38
C HIS A 481 4.15 10.92 -1.24
N ALA A 482 4.15 9.60 -1.03
CA ALA A 482 2.94 8.81 -0.83
C ALA A 482 2.24 9.15 0.49
N SER A 483 2.99 9.37 1.58
CA SER A 483 2.41 9.72 2.88
C SER A 483 1.79 11.12 2.90
N ASN A 484 2.39 12.10 2.19
CA ASN A 484 1.86 13.46 2.14
C ASN A 484 2.07 14.12 0.78
N VAL A 485 1.23 13.72 -0.18
CA VAL A 485 1.24 14.24 -1.56
C VAL A 485 1.04 15.75 -1.59
N LYS A 486 0.17 16.30 -0.75
CA LYS A 486 -0.11 17.75 -0.72
C LYS A 486 1.12 18.56 -0.32
N TYR A 487 1.82 18.15 0.73
CA TYR A 487 3.04 18.80 1.19
C TYR A 487 4.17 18.71 0.17
N THR A 488 4.40 17.51 -0.36
CA THR A 488 5.46 17.30 -1.35
C THR A 488 5.19 18.03 -2.67
N MET A 489 3.94 18.06 -3.15
CA MET A 489 3.55 18.88 -4.31
C MET A 489 3.68 20.39 -4.03
N HIS A 490 3.42 20.84 -2.80
CA HIS A 490 3.68 22.23 -2.43
C HIS A 490 5.17 22.59 -2.53
N ARG A 491 6.05 21.70 -2.05
CA ARG A 491 7.51 21.86 -2.20
C ARG A 491 7.94 21.88 -3.67
N VAL A 492 7.35 21.03 -4.50
CA VAL A 492 7.60 21.03 -5.96
C VAL A 492 7.17 22.35 -6.59
N PHE A 493 5.98 22.86 -6.28
CA PHE A 493 5.50 24.14 -6.81
C PHE A 493 6.38 25.30 -6.36
N GLN A 494 6.80 25.31 -5.10
CA GLN A 494 7.73 26.30 -4.57
C GLN A 494 9.09 26.23 -5.28
N PHE A 495 9.64 25.03 -5.46
CA PHE A 495 10.92 24.81 -6.12
C PHE A 495 10.92 25.24 -7.60
N LEU A 496 9.81 25.03 -8.30
CA LEU A 496 9.63 25.45 -9.70
C LEU A 496 9.13 26.90 -9.84
N ASN A 497 8.96 27.63 -8.74
CA ASN A 497 8.41 29.00 -8.71
C ASN A 497 7.04 29.13 -9.42
N LEU A 498 6.14 28.18 -9.13
CA LEU A 498 4.76 28.16 -9.61
C LEU A 498 3.82 28.86 -8.62
N GLY A 499 2.86 29.65 -9.11
CA GLY A 499 1.92 30.39 -8.27
C GLY A 499 0.96 29.50 -7.47
N LYS A 500 0.36 30.03 -6.38
CA LYS A 500 -0.70 29.32 -5.64
C LYS A 500 -1.89 29.03 -6.58
N ASN A 501 -2.26 27.75 -6.69
CA ASN A 501 -3.41 27.27 -7.45
C ASN A 501 -4.71 27.86 -6.86
N SER A 502 -5.06 29.06 -7.28
CA SER A 502 -6.26 29.81 -6.86
C SER A 502 -7.25 29.88 -8.02
N ASN A 503 -7.62 28.73 -8.57
CA ASN A 503 -8.76 28.62 -9.49
C ASN A 503 -9.42 27.24 -9.37
N ARG A 504 -10.01 26.99 -8.20
CA ARG A 504 -11.34 26.37 -8.10
C ARG A 504 -12.21 27.35 -7.31
N LYS A 505 -12.66 28.40 -8.00
CA LYS A 505 -13.80 29.19 -7.51
C LYS A 505 -15.04 28.41 -7.91
N GLY A 506 -15.65 27.74 -6.94
CA GLY A 506 -17.09 27.54 -6.96
C GLY A 506 -17.76 28.90 -7.14
N VAL A 507 -18.80 28.92 -7.94
CA VAL A 507 -19.68 30.08 -8.09
C VAL A 507 -20.39 30.26 -6.75
N ARG A 508 -19.79 31.08 -5.87
CA ARG A 508 -20.48 31.72 -4.74
C ARG A 508 -20.87 33.11 -5.20
N THR A 509 -22.16 33.30 -5.47
CA THR A 509 -22.80 34.61 -5.50
C THR A 509 -22.70 35.25 -4.11
N LYS A 510 -22.29 36.51 -4.07
CA LYS A 510 -22.16 37.33 -2.86
C LYS A 510 -23.29 38.36 -2.84
N SER A 511 -24.00 38.43 -1.71
CA SER A 511 -24.58 39.66 -1.12
C SER A 511 -25.02 39.27 0.29
N SER A 512 -24.19 39.51 1.32
CA SER A 512 -24.09 40.73 2.15
C SER A 512 -25.11 40.76 3.29
N GLU A 513 -24.62 40.55 4.51
CA GLU A 513 -25.27 40.87 5.78
C GLU A 513 -25.49 42.38 5.93
N LYS A 514 -26.70 42.81 6.34
CA LYS A 514 -26.95 43.46 7.64
C LYS A 514 -28.37 44.05 7.78
N ALA A 515 -28.83 44.00 9.04
CA ALA A 515 -29.80 44.84 9.74
C ALA A 515 -31.22 44.28 9.93
N ALA A 516 -31.67 44.45 11.16
CA ALA A 516 -32.85 43.88 11.81
C ALA A 516 -34.11 44.76 11.73
N SER A 517 -35.25 44.13 12.02
CA SER A 517 -36.46 44.62 12.71
C SER A 517 -37.80 44.36 11.99
N ASP A 518 -38.74 43.87 12.79
CA ASP A 518 -40.21 43.92 12.77
C ASP A 518 -41.05 43.27 11.66
N ASP A 519 -41.72 42.20 12.08
CA ASP A 519 -43.19 42.01 12.16
C ASP A 519 -44.06 42.18 10.89
N HIS A 520 -44.51 41.05 10.33
CA HIS A 520 -45.92 40.65 10.16
C HIS A 520 -46.05 39.56 9.07
N GLY A 521 -46.71 38.46 9.42
CA GLY A 521 -46.81 37.26 8.62
C GLY A 521 -47.66 37.37 7.35
N ILE A 522 -47.34 36.50 6.38
CA ILE A 522 -48.19 35.92 5.31
C ILE A 522 -47.34 34.82 4.62
N PRO A 523 -47.95 33.73 4.11
CA PRO A 523 -47.40 32.38 4.18
C PRO A 523 -46.26 32.08 3.20
N VAL A 524 -45.35 31.24 3.68
CA VAL A 524 -44.20 30.66 2.99
C VAL A 524 -44.67 29.89 1.76
N ALA A 525 -44.28 30.38 0.57
CA ALA A 525 -44.18 29.55 -0.61
C ALA A 525 -43.00 28.61 -0.43
N HIS A 526 -43.23 27.31 -0.60
CA HIS A 526 -42.19 26.28 -0.62
C HIS A 526 -41.07 26.68 -1.58
N ASP A 527 -39.90 26.98 -1.02
CA ASP A 527 -38.64 26.97 -1.76
C ASP A 527 -38.24 25.49 -1.90
N ASP A 528 -38.41 24.95 -3.11
CA ASP A 528 -37.94 23.62 -3.49
C ASP A 528 -36.41 23.58 -3.33
N VAL A 529 -35.95 23.11 -2.18
CA VAL A 529 -34.63 22.48 -2.05
C VAL A 529 -34.64 21.34 -3.06
N ARG A 530 -33.74 21.36 -4.05
CA ARG A 530 -33.53 20.21 -4.94
C ARG A 530 -33.10 19.01 -4.08
N GLU A 531 -34.06 18.21 -3.62
CA GLU A 531 -33.80 16.89 -3.04
C GLU A 531 -33.11 16.03 -4.11
N GLY A 532 -31.85 15.68 -3.86
CA GLY A 532 -31.14 14.66 -4.61
C GLY A 532 -31.72 13.28 -4.31
N CYS A 533 -31.71 12.38 -5.28
CA CYS A 533 -32.14 11.00 -5.06
C CYS A 533 -31.00 10.13 -4.55
N PRO A 534 -31.29 9.12 -3.69
CA PRO A 534 -30.28 8.21 -3.16
C PRO A 534 -29.76 7.23 -4.23
N PRO A 535 -28.66 6.52 -3.95
CA PRO A 535 -28.24 5.33 -4.70
C PRO A 535 -29.37 4.30 -4.80
N LEU A 536 -29.48 3.63 -5.96
CA LEU A 536 -30.45 2.55 -6.16
C LEU A 536 -30.01 1.22 -5.55
N GLY A 537 -28.72 1.08 -5.22
CA GLY A 537 -28.15 -0.07 -4.52
C GLY A 537 -27.50 -1.08 -5.45
N LEU A 538 -26.68 -0.61 -6.39
CA LEU A 538 -25.75 -1.46 -7.13
C LEU A 538 -24.64 -1.97 -6.20
N GLU A 539 -24.06 -1.10 -5.38
CA GLU A 539 -23.02 -1.45 -4.40
C GLU A 539 -23.57 -2.35 -3.27
N THR A 540 -24.71 -1.95 -2.70
CA THR A 540 -25.38 -2.64 -1.56
C THR A 540 -26.14 -3.89 -1.98
N LEU A 541 -26.09 -4.23 -3.27
CA LEU A 541 -26.70 -5.43 -3.87
C LEU A 541 -28.24 -5.46 -3.83
N LYS A 542 -28.90 -4.37 -3.46
CA LYS A 542 -30.35 -4.20 -3.55
C LYS A 542 -30.88 -4.39 -4.98
N ILE A 543 -30.10 -3.92 -5.97
CA ILE A 543 -30.30 -4.26 -7.37
C ILE A 543 -29.79 -5.67 -7.63
N THR A 544 -30.66 -6.60 -8.01
CA THR A 544 -30.27 -7.99 -8.27
C THR A 544 -29.58 -8.15 -9.63
N ASP A 545 -28.82 -9.23 -9.82
CA ASP A 545 -28.10 -9.48 -11.09
C ASP A 545 -29.04 -9.57 -12.31
N PHE A 546 -30.30 -9.99 -12.11
CA PHE A 546 -31.32 -10.04 -13.16
C PHE A 546 -31.82 -8.68 -13.63
N GLN A 547 -31.55 -7.61 -12.87
CA GLN A 547 -31.88 -6.24 -13.25
C GLN A 547 -30.77 -5.57 -14.08
N LEU A 548 -29.66 -6.27 -14.31
CA LEU A 548 -28.48 -5.75 -15.01
C LEU A 548 -28.31 -6.45 -16.35
N HIS A 549 -28.28 -5.65 -17.42
CA HIS A 549 -28.04 -6.14 -18.77
C HIS A 549 -26.93 -5.35 -19.44
N ALA A 550 -26.26 -5.97 -20.40
CA ALA A 550 -25.25 -5.31 -21.22
C ALA A 550 -25.32 -5.81 -22.66
N SER A 551 -24.85 -4.97 -23.58
CA SER A 551 -24.76 -5.29 -25.01
C SER A 551 -23.93 -6.55 -25.26
N THR A 552 -22.76 -6.61 -24.64
CA THR A 552 -21.84 -7.75 -24.67
C THR A 552 -21.02 -7.78 -23.38
N SER A 553 -20.40 -8.92 -23.10
CA SER A 553 -19.43 -9.05 -22.02
C SER A 553 -18.25 -9.87 -22.51
N LYS A 554 -17.04 -9.50 -22.09
CA LYS A 554 -15.80 -10.18 -22.52
C LYS A 554 -15.75 -11.63 -22.06
N ARG A 555 -16.29 -11.90 -20.87
CA ARG A 555 -16.45 -13.22 -20.23
C ARG A 555 -17.40 -13.07 -19.04
N TYR A 556 -17.75 -14.19 -18.40
CA TYR A 556 -18.66 -14.19 -17.24
C TYR A 556 -18.15 -13.32 -16.09
N GLY A 557 -16.91 -13.48 -15.65
CA GLY A 557 -16.32 -12.66 -14.57
C GLY A 557 -16.23 -11.16 -14.86
N LEU A 558 -16.51 -10.74 -16.11
CA LEU A 558 -16.60 -9.34 -16.53
C LEU A 558 -18.01 -8.96 -17.05
N GLY A 559 -19.04 -9.66 -16.56
CA GLY A 559 -20.43 -9.47 -16.95
C GLY A 559 -21.08 -8.23 -16.33
N ALA A 560 -22.31 -7.91 -16.76
CA ALA A 560 -23.08 -6.78 -16.23
C ALA A 560 -23.24 -6.84 -14.69
N HIS A 561 -23.38 -8.04 -14.13
CA HIS A 561 -23.46 -8.30 -12.68
C HIS A 561 -22.21 -7.88 -11.88
N ARG A 562 -21.10 -7.60 -12.57
CA ARG A 562 -19.84 -7.09 -12.00
C ARG A 562 -19.66 -5.59 -12.25
N GLY A 563 -20.58 -4.94 -12.96
CA GLY A 563 -20.55 -3.49 -13.22
C GLY A 563 -20.98 -2.62 -12.03
N ARG A 564 -20.84 -3.11 -10.80
CA ARG A 564 -21.31 -2.45 -9.57
C ARG A 564 -20.21 -1.57 -9.00
N LEU A 565 -20.56 -0.42 -8.43
CA LEU A 565 -19.60 0.43 -7.74
C LEU A 565 -18.83 -0.35 -6.67
N ASN A 566 -17.55 -0.03 -6.50
CA ASN A 566 -16.66 -0.58 -5.47
C ASN A 566 -16.45 -2.10 -5.44
N ILE A 567 -17.01 -2.88 -6.38
CA ILE A 567 -16.77 -4.33 -6.42
C ILE A 567 -15.27 -4.67 -6.53
N GLN A 568 -14.81 -5.60 -5.71
CA GLN A 568 -13.42 -6.06 -5.69
C GLN A 568 -13.22 -7.30 -6.58
N ALA A 569 -12.04 -7.39 -7.18
CA ALA A 569 -11.57 -8.54 -7.94
C ALA A 569 -10.77 -9.50 -7.06
N GLY A 570 -10.75 -10.78 -7.43
CA GLY A 570 -9.82 -11.75 -6.85
C GLY A 570 -8.35 -11.45 -7.21
N ILE A 571 -7.44 -12.19 -6.58
CA ILE A 571 -5.98 -12.10 -6.84
C ILE A 571 -5.66 -12.61 -8.26
N ASN A 572 -6.43 -13.58 -8.73
CA ASN A 572 -6.27 -14.21 -10.04
C ASN A 572 -7.05 -13.46 -11.11
N GLU A 573 -6.48 -13.35 -12.31
CA GLU A 573 -7.17 -12.79 -13.48
C GLU A 573 -7.88 -13.88 -14.28
N ASN A 574 -8.97 -13.51 -14.93
CA ASN A 574 -9.76 -14.39 -15.79
C ASN A 574 -10.48 -15.51 -15.04
N ASP A 575 -10.83 -15.28 -13.79
CA ASP A 575 -11.71 -16.13 -13.01
C ASP A 575 -13.18 -15.67 -13.13
N PHE A 576 -14.03 -16.19 -12.25
CA PHE A 576 -15.45 -15.81 -12.18
C PHE A 576 -15.68 -14.47 -11.48
N TYR A 577 -14.64 -13.83 -10.93
CA TYR A 577 -14.74 -12.69 -10.01
C TYR A 577 -13.80 -11.55 -10.39
N ASP A 578 -13.76 -11.14 -11.66
CA ASP A 578 -13.03 -9.93 -12.05
C ASP A 578 -13.78 -8.64 -11.64
N GLY A 579 -13.09 -7.52 -11.48
CA GLY A 579 -13.61 -6.32 -10.80
C GLY A 579 -14.29 -5.25 -11.65
N ALA A 580 -15.08 -5.61 -12.69
CA ALA A 580 -15.95 -4.67 -13.44
C ALA A 580 -16.85 -5.40 -14.45
N TRP A 581 -17.82 -4.69 -15.04
CA TRP A 581 -18.30 -5.07 -16.37
C TRP A 581 -17.28 -4.62 -17.41
N CYS A 582 -16.92 -5.51 -18.34
CA CYS A 582 -16.16 -5.15 -19.55
C CYS A 582 -16.88 -5.64 -20.80
N ALA A 583 -17.04 -4.76 -21.78
CA ALA A 583 -17.63 -5.10 -23.06
C ALA A 583 -16.76 -6.14 -23.81
N GLY A 584 -17.41 -7.00 -24.59
CA GLY A 584 -16.72 -7.99 -25.42
C GLY A 584 -16.03 -7.39 -26.65
N ARG A 585 -16.41 -6.17 -27.05
CA ARG A 585 -15.85 -5.42 -28.18
C ARG A 585 -15.62 -3.97 -27.78
N ASN A 586 -14.62 -3.33 -28.37
CA ASN A 586 -14.33 -1.90 -28.16
C ASN A 586 -14.89 -1.08 -29.33
N ASP A 587 -16.19 -0.81 -29.31
CA ASP A 587 -16.88 0.01 -30.29
C ASP A 587 -17.95 0.90 -29.61
N LEU A 588 -18.49 1.88 -30.35
CA LEU A 588 -19.43 2.85 -29.80
C LEU A 588 -20.85 2.29 -29.55
N HIS A 589 -21.12 1.03 -29.91
CA HIS A 589 -22.44 0.40 -29.75
C HIS A 589 -22.58 -0.34 -28.42
N GLN A 590 -21.55 -0.31 -27.57
CA GLN A 590 -21.56 -1.01 -26.30
C GLN A 590 -22.34 -0.26 -25.23
N TRP A 591 -23.05 -0.99 -24.38
CA TRP A 591 -23.82 -0.39 -23.29
C TRP A 591 -24.01 -1.36 -22.13
N ILE A 592 -24.26 -0.79 -20.95
CA ILE A 592 -24.74 -1.47 -19.75
C ILE A 592 -25.98 -0.73 -19.26
N GLU A 593 -26.98 -1.45 -18.76
CA GLU A 593 -28.24 -0.87 -18.32
C GLU A 593 -28.77 -1.50 -17.04
N VAL A 594 -29.63 -0.75 -16.37
CA VAL A 594 -30.30 -1.10 -15.12
C VAL A 594 -31.81 -1.01 -15.31
N ASP A 595 -32.53 -2.10 -14.97
CA ASP A 595 -33.98 -2.12 -14.83
C ASP A 595 -34.37 -1.76 -13.39
N ALA A 596 -34.92 -0.57 -13.18
CA ALA A 596 -35.41 -0.13 -11.86
C ALA A 596 -36.73 -0.82 -11.45
N ARG A 597 -37.29 -1.71 -12.30
CA ARG A 597 -38.57 -2.44 -12.18
C ARG A 597 -39.84 -1.60 -12.15
N ARG A 598 -39.73 -0.33 -11.74
CA ARG A 598 -40.80 0.65 -11.65
C ARG A 598 -40.35 2.00 -12.19
N LEU A 599 -41.30 2.88 -12.47
CA LEU A 599 -40.99 4.26 -12.86
C LEU A 599 -40.17 4.93 -11.76
N THR A 600 -39.01 5.43 -12.13
CA THR A 600 -37.99 5.96 -11.23
C THR A 600 -37.49 7.27 -11.80
N LYS A 601 -37.39 8.29 -10.93
CA LYS A 601 -36.81 9.59 -11.25
C LYS A 601 -35.30 9.47 -11.10
N PHE A 602 -34.58 9.31 -12.20
CA PHE A 602 -33.12 9.28 -12.23
C PHE A 602 -32.55 10.69 -12.15
N THR A 603 -31.51 10.87 -11.33
CA THR A 603 -30.88 12.18 -11.09
C THR A 603 -29.38 12.19 -11.37
N GLY A 604 -28.71 11.04 -11.39
CA GLY A 604 -27.26 10.99 -11.59
C GLY A 604 -26.70 9.60 -11.78
N VAL A 605 -25.43 9.54 -12.18
CA VAL A 605 -24.66 8.32 -12.39
C VAL A 605 -23.28 8.50 -11.78
N ILE A 606 -22.82 7.50 -11.05
CA ILE A 606 -21.47 7.43 -10.50
C ILE A 606 -20.72 6.36 -11.28
N THR A 607 -19.51 6.67 -11.75
CA THR A 607 -18.69 5.71 -12.50
C THR A 607 -17.34 5.48 -11.84
N GLN A 608 -16.80 4.28 -11.97
CA GLN A 608 -15.50 3.88 -11.47
C GLN A 608 -14.85 2.90 -12.47
N GLY A 609 -13.52 2.90 -12.59
CA GLY A 609 -12.83 1.98 -13.50
C GLY A 609 -12.73 0.56 -12.94
N ARG A 610 -12.10 -0.35 -13.68
CA ARG A 610 -11.96 -1.76 -13.28
C ARG A 610 -11.03 -1.94 -12.09
N ASN A 611 -11.49 -2.64 -11.06
CA ASN A 611 -10.61 -3.17 -10.02
C ASN A 611 -9.86 -4.39 -10.56
N SER A 612 -8.53 -4.30 -10.55
CA SER A 612 -7.60 -5.33 -11.01
C SER A 612 -6.21 -4.98 -10.52
N LEU A 613 -5.43 -5.95 -10.05
CA LEU A 613 -4.04 -5.74 -9.65
C LEU A 613 -3.10 -5.53 -10.86
N TRP A 614 -3.49 -6.03 -12.04
CA TRP A 614 -2.61 -6.21 -13.18
C TRP A 614 -2.98 -5.33 -14.37
N LEU A 615 -4.26 -5.01 -14.52
CA LEU A 615 -4.83 -4.30 -15.65
C LEU A 615 -5.38 -2.94 -15.22
N SER A 616 -5.58 -2.08 -16.22
CA SER A 616 -5.97 -0.69 -16.06
C SER A 616 -6.94 -0.38 -17.20
N ASP A 617 -8.23 -0.48 -16.89
CA ASP A 617 -9.32 -0.30 -17.85
C ASP A 617 -10.38 0.61 -17.23
N TRP A 618 -10.79 1.66 -17.93
CA TRP A 618 -11.89 2.54 -17.50
C TRP A 618 -12.49 3.31 -18.68
N VAL A 619 -13.74 3.73 -18.52
CA VAL A 619 -14.46 4.61 -19.45
C VAL A 619 -14.14 6.07 -19.13
N THR A 620 -13.77 6.86 -20.14
CA THR A 620 -13.38 8.28 -20.00
C THR A 620 -14.51 9.23 -20.40
N SER A 621 -15.48 8.79 -21.20
CA SER A 621 -16.71 9.54 -21.45
C SER A 621 -17.86 8.61 -21.87
N TYR A 622 -19.10 9.02 -21.60
CA TYR A 622 -20.29 8.22 -21.90
C TYR A 622 -21.54 9.08 -22.16
N LYS A 623 -22.55 8.46 -22.78
CA LYS A 623 -23.92 9.00 -22.90
C LYS A 623 -24.85 8.26 -21.95
N VAL A 624 -25.89 8.94 -21.50
CA VAL A 624 -26.98 8.34 -20.72
C VAL A 624 -28.25 8.33 -21.57
N MET A 625 -28.93 7.20 -21.59
CA MET A 625 -30.23 7.01 -22.25
C MET A 625 -31.23 6.42 -21.26
N VAL A 626 -32.50 6.76 -21.42
CA VAL A 626 -33.59 6.22 -20.59
C VAL A 626 -34.70 5.63 -21.46
N SER A 627 -35.45 4.66 -20.92
CA SER A 627 -36.54 3.99 -21.62
C SER A 627 -37.62 3.50 -20.65
N ASN A 628 -38.86 3.37 -21.14
CA ASN A 628 -39.96 2.75 -20.40
C ASN A 628 -40.22 1.29 -20.79
N ASP A 629 -39.75 0.86 -21.97
CA ASP A 629 -40.07 -0.43 -22.58
C ASP A 629 -38.81 -1.25 -22.93
N SER A 630 -37.61 -0.72 -22.68
CA SER A 630 -36.28 -1.25 -23.08
C SER A 630 -36.02 -1.32 -24.60
N HIS A 631 -36.97 -0.87 -25.43
CA HIS A 631 -36.89 -0.86 -26.88
C HIS A 631 -36.69 0.54 -27.45
N THR A 632 -37.45 1.52 -26.97
CA THR A 632 -37.39 2.93 -27.40
C THR A 632 -36.58 3.74 -26.39
N TRP A 633 -35.48 4.33 -26.85
CA TRP A 633 -34.50 5.00 -26.00
C TRP A 633 -34.45 6.49 -26.26
N VAL A 634 -34.46 7.28 -25.18
CA VAL A 634 -34.31 8.74 -25.19
C VAL A 634 -32.97 9.10 -24.58
N THR A 635 -32.07 9.67 -25.39
CA THR A 635 -30.77 10.18 -24.92
C THR A 635 -30.94 11.47 -24.14
N VAL A 636 -30.23 11.61 -23.01
CA VAL A 636 -30.17 12.85 -22.23
C VAL A 636 -29.48 13.94 -23.07
N LYS A 637 -30.07 15.14 -23.09
CA LYS A 637 -29.64 16.26 -23.93
C LYS A 637 -29.16 17.44 -23.10
N ASN A 638 -28.21 18.20 -23.65
CA ASN A 638 -27.84 19.53 -23.18
C ASN A 638 -28.23 20.55 -24.25
N GLY A 639 -29.36 21.24 -24.04
CA GLY A 639 -29.97 22.08 -25.06
C GLY A 639 -30.41 21.25 -26.27
N SER A 640 -29.84 21.54 -27.45
CA SER A 640 -30.21 20.88 -28.72
C SER A 640 -29.38 19.64 -29.06
N GLY A 641 -28.28 19.35 -28.36
CA GLY A 641 -27.38 18.23 -28.65
C GLY A 641 -27.41 17.13 -27.59
N ASP A 642 -26.99 15.92 -27.96
CA ASP A 642 -26.75 14.82 -27.02
C ASP A 642 -25.72 15.23 -25.98
N MET A 643 -25.99 14.94 -24.70
CA MET A 643 -25.05 15.20 -23.63
C MET A 643 -24.02 14.07 -23.53
N ILE A 644 -22.74 14.43 -23.50
CA ILE A 644 -21.63 13.52 -23.23
C ILE A 644 -21.07 13.88 -21.85
N PHE A 645 -21.06 12.91 -20.94
CA PHE A 645 -20.55 13.03 -19.59
C PHE A 645 -19.07 12.65 -19.56
N GLU A 646 -18.25 13.40 -18.81
CA GLU A 646 -16.88 13.00 -18.53
C GLU A 646 -16.87 11.92 -17.44
N GLY A 647 -16.26 10.78 -17.77
CA GLY A 647 -16.15 9.63 -16.87
C GLY A 647 -14.88 9.67 -16.04
N ASN A 648 -14.23 8.51 -15.92
CA ASN A 648 -13.07 8.35 -15.07
C ASN A 648 -11.76 8.75 -15.75
N SER A 649 -10.80 9.24 -14.97
CA SER A 649 -9.41 9.47 -15.39
C SER A 649 -8.45 8.39 -14.91
N GLU A 650 -8.90 7.55 -13.97
CA GLU A 650 -8.16 6.43 -13.38
C GLU A 650 -9.18 5.34 -12.93
N LYS A 651 -8.74 4.30 -12.19
CA LYS A 651 -9.58 3.11 -11.95
C LYS A 651 -10.23 3.01 -10.57
N GLU A 652 -9.74 3.72 -9.56
CA GLU A 652 -10.14 3.58 -8.15
C GLU A 652 -11.07 4.70 -7.66
N ILE A 653 -10.98 5.92 -8.18
CA ILE A 653 -11.74 7.08 -7.69
C ILE A 653 -13.10 7.15 -8.39
N PRO A 654 -14.21 7.07 -7.62
CA PRO A 654 -15.55 7.29 -8.16
C PRO A 654 -15.74 8.70 -8.72
N VAL A 655 -16.52 8.84 -9.79
CA VAL A 655 -16.85 10.13 -10.42
C VAL A 655 -18.35 10.25 -10.53
N LEU A 656 -18.93 11.20 -9.79
CA LEU A 656 -20.34 11.56 -9.85
C LEU A 656 -20.62 12.53 -11.02
N ASN A 657 -21.63 12.20 -11.83
CA ASN A 657 -22.21 13.07 -12.82
C ASN A 657 -23.73 13.20 -12.59
N GLU A 658 -24.20 14.41 -12.30
CA GLU A 658 -25.62 14.71 -12.21
C GLU A 658 -26.24 14.92 -13.58
N LEU A 659 -27.48 14.45 -13.77
CA LEU A 659 -28.26 14.74 -14.96
C LEU A 659 -28.71 16.22 -14.93
N PRO A 660 -28.65 16.92 -16.08
CA PRO A 660 -29.02 18.35 -16.13
C PRO A 660 -30.49 18.59 -15.78
N VAL A 661 -31.33 17.59 -16.08
CA VAL A 661 -32.75 17.52 -15.72
C VAL A 661 -33.03 16.09 -15.25
N PRO A 662 -33.68 15.90 -14.09
CA PRO A 662 -34.11 14.57 -13.66
C PRO A 662 -35.02 13.91 -14.70
N MET A 663 -34.78 12.64 -15.00
CA MET A 663 -35.50 11.90 -16.03
C MET A 663 -36.34 10.80 -15.37
N VAL A 664 -37.64 10.74 -15.69
CA VAL A 664 -38.51 9.66 -15.19
C VAL A 664 -38.59 8.55 -16.22
N ALA A 665 -38.13 7.36 -15.85
CA ALA A 665 -38.22 6.18 -16.69
C ALA A 665 -38.10 4.89 -15.86
N ARG A 666 -38.30 3.73 -16.48
CA ARG A 666 -38.04 2.42 -15.84
C ARG A 666 -36.59 1.95 -16.01
N TYR A 667 -36.04 2.17 -17.20
CA TYR A 667 -34.70 1.72 -17.58
C TYR A 667 -33.76 2.89 -17.75
N ILE A 668 -32.51 2.72 -17.32
CA ILE A 668 -31.40 3.63 -17.59
C ILE A 668 -30.24 2.85 -18.21
N ARG A 669 -29.64 3.40 -19.26
CA ARG A 669 -28.56 2.79 -20.04
C ARG A 669 -27.40 3.74 -20.17
N ILE A 670 -26.20 3.23 -19.88
CA ILE A 670 -24.93 3.91 -20.02
C ILE A 670 -24.24 3.41 -21.28
N ASN A 671 -23.87 4.31 -22.18
CA ASN A 671 -23.23 4.02 -23.46
C ASN A 671 -21.86 4.71 -23.54
N PRO A 672 -20.76 3.98 -23.29
CA PRO A 672 -19.40 4.50 -23.39
C PRO A 672 -19.09 5.11 -24.76
N GLN A 673 -18.50 6.31 -24.78
CA GLN A 673 -18.08 7.03 -25.99
C GLN A 673 -16.57 7.03 -26.17
N SER A 674 -15.83 7.07 -25.07
CA SER A 674 -14.37 6.92 -25.05
C SER A 674 -13.92 6.18 -23.80
N TRP A 675 -12.76 5.55 -23.86
CA TRP A 675 -12.15 4.78 -22.78
C TRP A 675 -10.65 4.99 -22.79
N PHE A 676 -9.94 4.44 -21.80
CA PHE A 676 -8.49 4.51 -21.74
C PHE A 676 -7.84 3.94 -23.01
N ASP A 677 -6.97 4.71 -23.67
CA ASP A 677 -6.42 4.40 -25.01
C ASP A 677 -5.71 3.03 -25.08
N ASN A 678 -5.12 2.57 -23.97
CA ASN A 678 -4.44 1.29 -23.87
C ASN A 678 -5.29 0.19 -23.20
N GLY A 679 -6.55 0.48 -22.88
CA GLY A 679 -7.46 -0.42 -22.16
C GLY A 679 -8.67 -0.84 -23.00
N SER A 680 -9.61 -1.49 -22.33
CA SER A 680 -10.92 -1.88 -22.89
C SER A 680 -12.05 -1.06 -22.28
N ILE A 681 -13.23 -1.14 -22.89
CA ILE A 681 -14.46 -0.60 -22.29
C ILE A 681 -14.77 -1.43 -21.05
N CYS A 682 -14.38 -0.90 -19.88
CA CYS A 682 -14.70 -1.47 -18.59
C CYS A 682 -15.18 -0.38 -17.65
N MET A 683 -16.22 -0.66 -16.88
CA MET A 683 -16.70 0.26 -15.85
C MET A 683 -17.48 -0.45 -14.76
N ARG A 684 -17.43 0.17 -13.59
CA ARG A 684 -18.28 -0.02 -12.42
C ARG A 684 -19.17 1.22 -12.30
N MET A 685 -20.40 1.07 -11.80
CA MET A 685 -21.33 2.19 -11.68
C MET A 685 -22.29 2.06 -10.51
N GLU A 686 -22.80 3.21 -10.07
CA GLU A 686 -23.98 3.36 -9.23
C GLU A 686 -24.95 4.35 -9.91
N ILE A 687 -26.24 4.19 -9.68
CA ILE A 687 -27.30 5.03 -10.25
C ILE A 687 -28.04 5.73 -9.12
N LEU A 688 -28.18 7.05 -9.24
CA LEU A 688 -28.99 7.85 -8.30
C LEU A 688 -30.42 7.96 -8.83
N GLY A 689 -31.40 7.55 -8.03
CA GLY A 689 -32.81 7.61 -8.45
C GLY A 689 -33.84 7.37 -7.35
N CYS A 690 -34.98 8.05 -7.46
CA CYS A 690 -36.11 7.92 -6.54
C CYS A 690 -37.25 7.16 -7.23
N PRO A 691 -37.65 5.97 -6.75
CA PRO A 691 -38.82 5.29 -7.27
C PRO A 691 -40.08 6.14 -7.07
N LEU A 692 -40.92 6.26 -8.09
CA LEU A 692 -42.19 6.98 -7.98
C LEU A 692 -43.25 6.08 -7.29
N PRO A 693 -44.12 6.66 -6.45
CA PRO A 693 -45.19 5.91 -5.81
C PRO A 693 -46.19 5.42 -6.87
N ASP A 694 -46.43 4.11 -6.91
CA ASP A 694 -47.45 3.49 -7.75
C ASP A 694 -48.73 3.29 -6.94
N PRO A 695 -49.82 4.04 -7.22
CA PRO A 695 -51.08 3.91 -6.50
C PRO A 695 -51.76 2.54 -6.67
N ASN A 696 -51.37 1.73 -7.66
CA ASN A 696 -51.96 0.41 -7.94
C ASN A 696 -51.11 -0.76 -7.40
N ASN A 697 -49.95 -0.50 -6.80
CA ASN A 697 -49.04 -1.56 -6.35
C ASN A 697 -49.06 -1.75 -4.83
N TYR A 698 -50.15 -2.38 -4.35
CA TYR A 698 -50.39 -2.69 -2.93
C TYR A 698 -49.29 -3.55 -2.28
N TYR A 699 -48.53 -4.32 -3.07
CA TYR A 699 -47.55 -5.29 -2.58
C TYR A 699 -46.22 -4.68 -2.10
N HIS A 700 -45.92 -3.40 -2.38
CA HIS A 700 -44.62 -2.81 -2.04
C HIS A 700 -44.54 -2.18 -0.64
N ARG A 701 -45.66 -1.72 -0.05
CA ARG A 701 -45.66 -1.21 1.33
C ARG A 701 -45.37 -2.29 2.38
N ARG A 702 -45.33 -3.58 1.98
CA ARG A 702 -45.00 -4.74 2.84
C ARG A 702 -43.53 -5.18 2.81
N ASN A 703 -42.74 -4.76 1.81
CA ASN A 703 -41.35 -5.21 1.64
C ASN A 703 -40.32 -4.11 1.93
N GLU A 704 -40.72 -2.84 2.08
CA GLU A 704 -39.85 -1.83 2.65
C GLU A 704 -39.78 -2.06 4.16
N MET A 705 -38.61 -2.50 4.61
CA MET A 705 -38.33 -2.74 6.02
C MET A 705 -38.33 -1.39 6.72
N THR A 706 -39.44 -1.09 7.37
CA THR A 706 -39.60 0.14 8.15
C THR A 706 -39.34 -0.23 9.60
N THR A 707 -38.26 0.29 10.15
CA THR A 707 -37.99 0.16 11.58
C THR A 707 -39.05 0.92 12.37
N THR A 708 -39.46 0.34 13.49
CA THR A 708 -40.37 0.99 14.45
C THR A 708 -39.61 1.83 15.48
N ASP A 709 -38.28 1.71 15.51
CA ASP A 709 -37.44 2.35 16.52
C ASP A 709 -37.23 3.82 16.15
N ASP A 710 -37.46 4.71 17.11
CA ASP A 710 -37.28 6.16 16.96
C ASP A 710 -35.82 6.54 17.26
N LEU A 711 -34.95 6.28 16.28
CA LEU A 711 -33.49 6.48 16.36
C LEU A 711 -33.00 7.50 15.33
N ASP A 712 -31.85 8.12 15.61
CA ASP A 712 -31.23 9.12 14.73
C ASP A 712 -30.47 8.47 13.55
N PHE A 713 -31.19 8.10 12.48
CA PHE A 713 -30.61 7.49 11.27
C PHE A 713 -29.98 8.53 10.34
N LYS A 714 -28.69 8.83 10.57
CA LYS A 714 -27.83 9.61 9.67
C LYS A 714 -26.36 9.29 9.91
N HIS A 715 -25.46 9.84 9.10
CA HIS A 715 -24.03 9.80 9.39
C HIS A 715 -23.65 10.92 10.36
N HIS A 716 -22.96 10.56 11.43
CA HIS A 716 -22.58 11.53 12.46
C HIS A 716 -21.12 11.94 12.32
N ASN A 717 -20.85 13.17 11.90
CA ASN A 717 -19.50 13.72 12.02
C ASN A 717 -19.01 13.69 13.49
N TYR A 718 -17.72 13.84 13.73
CA TYR A 718 -17.16 13.73 15.07
C TYR A 718 -17.83 14.68 16.09
N LYS A 719 -18.28 15.87 15.66
CA LYS A 719 -18.99 16.80 16.55
C LYS A 719 -20.38 16.28 16.89
N GLU A 720 -21.12 15.80 15.91
CA GLU A 720 -22.46 15.23 16.04
C GLU A 720 -22.46 13.93 16.83
N MET A 721 -21.50 13.03 16.59
CA MET A 721 -21.30 11.80 17.37
C MET A 721 -21.20 12.12 18.87
N ARG A 722 -20.34 13.08 19.24
CA ARG A 722 -20.20 13.50 20.65
C ARG A 722 -21.49 14.12 21.20
N GLN A 723 -22.20 14.88 20.37
CA GLN A 723 -23.45 15.50 20.78
C GLN A 723 -24.51 14.42 21.04
N LEU A 724 -24.64 13.44 20.15
CA LEU A 724 -25.55 12.31 20.30
C LEU A 724 -25.22 11.50 21.56
N MET A 725 -23.95 11.12 21.73
CA MET A 725 -23.51 10.39 22.92
C MET A 725 -23.90 11.16 24.20
N LYS A 726 -23.66 12.47 24.21
CA LYS A 726 -24.03 13.34 25.34
C LYS A 726 -25.54 13.35 25.60
N VAL A 727 -26.36 13.45 24.55
CA VAL A 727 -27.83 13.43 24.66
C VAL A 727 -28.30 12.10 25.29
N VAL A 728 -27.78 10.97 24.82
CA VAL A 728 -28.11 9.65 25.40
C VAL A 728 -27.68 9.56 26.86
N ASN A 729 -26.49 10.08 27.21
CA ASN A 729 -26.03 10.09 28.59
C ASN A 729 -26.88 11.02 29.49
N GLU A 730 -27.40 12.11 28.95
CA GLU A 730 -28.34 12.99 29.66
C GLU A 730 -29.72 12.36 29.81
N MET A 731 -30.12 11.47 28.89
CA MET A 731 -31.37 10.72 28.92
C MET A 731 -31.33 9.56 29.92
N CYS A 732 -30.21 8.83 30.00
CA CYS A 732 -30.02 7.68 30.91
C CYS A 732 -28.81 7.85 31.83
N PRO A 733 -28.74 8.90 32.67
CA PRO A 733 -27.54 9.21 33.45
C PRO A 733 -27.23 8.17 34.54
N ASN A 734 -28.24 7.42 35.00
CA ASN A 734 -28.06 6.41 36.04
C ASN A 734 -27.37 5.15 35.53
N ILE A 735 -27.50 4.87 34.23
CA ILE A 735 -26.97 3.64 33.63
C ILE A 735 -25.87 3.88 32.60
N THR A 736 -25.47 5.14 32.36
CA THR A 736 -24.48 5.46 31.33
C THR A 736 -23.37 6.37 31.83
N ARG A 737 -22.16 6.15 31.30
CA ARG A 737 -21.00 7.02 31.54
C ARG A 737 -20.13 7.14 30.30
N ILE A 738 -19.96 8.36 29.81
CA ILE A 738 -18.98 8.67 28.75
C ILE A 738 -17.59 8.89 29.35
N TYR A 739 -16.58 8.25 28.78
CA TYR A 739 -15.18 8.46 29.14
C TYR A 739 -14.28 8.46 27.90
N ASN A 740 -13.02 8.83 28.08
CA ASN A 740 -12.03 8.95 27.02
C ASN A 740 -10.88 7.97 27.24
N ILE A 741 -10.56 7.15 26.24
CA ILE A 741 -9.47 6.16 26.33
C ILE A 741 -8.13 6.68 25.81
N GLY A 742 -8.14 7.75 25.01
CA GLY A 742 -6.93 8.26 24.38
C GLY A 742 -7.20 9.46 23.49
N LYS A 743 -6.28 9.75 22.57
CA LYS A 743 -6.50 10.73 21.51
C LYS A 743 -5.96 10.18 20.20
N SER A 744 -6.61 10.52 19.11
CA SER A 744 -6.09 10.32 17.76
C SER A 744 -4.89 11.21 17.50
N HIS A 745 -4.21 10.98 16.38
CA HIS A 745 -3.08 11.81 15.94
C HIS A 745 -3.43 13.29 15.85
N GLN A 746 -4.61 13.65 15.32
CA GLN A 746 -5.07 15.04 15.22
C GLN A 746 -5.61 15.61 16.54
N GLY A 747 -5.52 14.85 17.63
CA GLY A 747 -5.92 15.27 18.97
C GLY A 747 -7.42 15.13 19.25
N LEU A 748 -8.17 14.43 18.40
CA LEU A 748 -9.56 14.05 18.67
C LEU A 748 -9.57 13.01 19.79
N LYS A 749 -10.53 13.13 20.70
CA LYS A 749 -10.67 12.23 21.85
C LYS A 749 -11.35 10.93 21.39
N LEU A 750 -10.84 9.80 21.86
CA LEU A 750 -11.42 8.49 21.62
C LEU A 750 -12.46 8.23 22.70
N TYR A 751 -13.72 8.57 22.41
CA TYR A 751 -14.82 8.46 23.36
C TYR A 751 -15.43 7.07 23.36
N ALA A 752 -15.52 6.47 24.54
CA ALA A 752 -16.30 5.27 24.80
C ALA A 752 -17.48 5.63 25.72
N VAL A 753 -18.58 4.90 25.57
CA VAL A 753 -19.71 4.92 26.50
C VAL A 753 -19.77 3.60 27.23
N GLU A 754 -19.90 3.68 28.53
CA GLU A 754 -20.18 2.57 29.43
C GLU A 754 -21.69 2.54 29.70
N ILE A 755 -22.29 1.35 29.69
CA ILE A 755 -23.70 1.09 30.00
C ILE A 755 -23.78 -0.08 31.00
N SER A 756 -24.24 0.19 32.22
CA SER A 756 -24.38 -0.73 33.37
C SER A 756 -25.26 -0.05 34.42
N ASP A 757 -25.90 -0.80 35.32
CA ASP A 757 -26.65 -0.22 36.44
C ASP A 757 -25.76 0.49 37.49
N HIS A 758 -24.47 0.17 37.57
CA HIS A 758 -23.48 0.88 38.40
C HIS A 758 -22.31 1.44 37.56
N PRO A 759 -22.55 2.47 36.73
CA PRO A 759 -21.55 2.95 35.80
C PRO A 759 -20.35 3.57 36.53
N GLY A 760 -19.19 2.96 36.34
CA GLY A 760 -17.88 3.47 36.66
C GLY A 760 -17.04 2.60 37.58
N GLU A 761 -17.66 1.58 38.16
CA GLU A 761 -17.05 0.61 39.06
C GLU A 761 -17.27 -0.79 38.50
N HIS A 762 -16.32 -1.69 38.74
CA HIS A 762 -16.46 -3.09 38.36
C HIS A 762 -17.17 -3.83 39.51
N GLU A 763 -18.25 -4.53 39.22
CA GLU A 763 -18.96 -5.34 40.21
C GLU A 763 -18.48 -6.79 40.20
N VAL A 764 -18.24 -7.35 41.39
CA VAL A 764 -17.67 -8.68 41.53
C VAL A 764 -18.59 -9.74 40.91
N GLY A 765 -18.09 -10.45 39.89
CA GLY A 765 -18.82 -11.48 39.16
C GLY A 765 -19.69 -10.97 38.00
N GLU A 766 -19.71 -9.66 37.76
CA GLU A 766 -20.29 -9.03 36.57
C GLU A 766 -19.27 -9.03 35.41
N PRO A 767 -19.54 -9.70 34.28
CA PRO A 767 -18.61 -9.72 33.17
C PRO A 767 -18.56 -8.38 32.43
N GLU A 768 -17.35 -8.04 31.97
CA GLU A 768 -17.08 -6.86 31.15
C GLU A 768 -17.14 -7.25 29.65
N PHE A 769 -17.95 -6.54 28.88
CA PHE A 769 -18.13 -6.72 27.44
C PHE A 769 -17.73 -5.46 26.68
N HIS A 770 -17.18 -5.59 25.46
CA HIS A 770 -17.02 -4.42 24.58
C HIS A 770 -17.42 -4.61 23.10
N TYR A 771 -17.84 -3.50 22.49
CA TYR A 771 -17.83 -3.33 21.04
C TYR A 771 -16.89 -2.21 20.64
N ILE A 772 -16.12 -2.44 19.56
CA ILE A 772 -15.25 -1.45 18.93
C ILE A 772 -15.71 -1.27 17.48
N ALA A 773 -15.77 -0.04 16.99
CA ALA A 773 -16.05 0.24 15.60
C ALA A 773 -15.14 1.34 15.04
N GLY A 774 -15.12 1.46 13.71
CA GLY A 774 -14.38 2.50 13.02
C GLY A 774 -12.87 2.42 13.21
N ALA A 775 -12.29 1.22 13.32
CA ALA A 775 -10.83 1.02 13.24
C ALA A 775 -10.30 1.46 11.87
N HIS A 776 -11.04 1.12 10.81
CA HIS A 776 -10.93 1.79 9.51
C HIS A 776 -11.97 2.90 9.45
N GLY A 777 -11.53 4.15 9.22
CA GLY A 777 -12.43 5.30 9.26
C GLY A 777 -13.48 5.31 8.14
N ASN A 778 -13.25 4.61 7.04
CA ASN A 778 -14.21 4.49 5.93
C ASN A 778 -15.17 3.30 6.05
N GLU A 779 -15.05 2.48 7.09
CA GLU A 779 -15.98 1.38 7.40
C GLU A 779 -17.02 1.91 8.40
N VAL A 780 -17.96 2.70 7.87
CA VAL A 780 -18.85 3.59 8.62
C VAL A 780 -20.03 2.86 9.23
N LEU A 781 -20.54 1.80 8.61
CA LEU A 781 -21.74 1.12 9.10
C LEU A 781 -21.60 0.68 10.57
N GLY A 782 -20.47 0.07 10.93
CA GLY A 782 -20.21 -0.34 12.32
C GLY A 782 -20.25 0.83 13.31
N ARG A 783 -19.74 2.00 12.93
CA ARG A 783 -19.78 3.22 13.75
C ARG A 783 -21.22 3.65 14.03
N GLU A 784 -22.04 3.73 12.98
CA GLU A 784 -23.43 4.17 13.13
C GLU A 784 -24.26 3.13 13.90
N LEU A 785 -24.05 1.82 13.67
CA LEU A 785 -24.68 0.76 14.46
C LEU A 785 -24.37 0.88 15.96
N MET A 786 -23.16 1.29 16.34
CA MET A 786 -22.81 1.51 17.74
C MET A 786 -23.52 2.72 18.36
N LEU A 787 -23.72 3.78 17.58
CA LEU A 787 -24.48 4.96 18.01
C LEU A 787 -25.99 4.69 18.10
N LEU A 788 -26.52 3.85 17.21
CA LEU A 788 -27.90 3.38 17.26
C LEU A 788 -28.11 2.43 18.43
N LEU A 789 -27.18 1.50 18.67
CA LEU A 789 -27.25 0.54 19.79
C LEU A 789 -27.28 1.25 21.14
N MET A 790 -26.45 2.28 21.36
CA MET A 790 -26.48 3.00 22.63
C MET A 790 -27.79 3.78 22.86
N GLN A 791 -28.40 4.32 21.79
CA GLN A 791 -29.72 4.95 21.88
C GLN A 791 -30.78 3.91 22.23
N PHE A 792 -30.78 2.80 21.50
CA PHE A 792 -31.73 1.70 21.66
C PHE A 792 -31.68 1.10 23.08
N LEU A 793 -30.48 0.77 23.59
CA LEU A 793 -30.34 0.22 24.95
C LEU A 793 -30.88 1.17 26.02
N CYS A 794 -30.63 2.48 25.90
CA CYS A 794 -31.17 3.48 26.81
C CYS A 794 -32.70 3.60 26.70
N GLN A 795 -33.24 3.69 25.48
CA GLN A 795 -34.69 3.80 25.27
C GLN A 795 -35.45 2.57 25.78
N GLU A 796 -34.98 1.36 25.46
CA GLU A 796 -35.61 0.11 25.88
C GLU A 796 -35.48 -0.15 27.38
N TYR A 797 -34.37 0.27 28.00
CA TYR A 797 -34.22 0.23 29.45
C TYR A 797 -35.27 1.13 30.13
N LEU A 798 -35.44 2.38 29.64
CA LEU A 798 -36.47 3.28 30.14
C LEU A 798 -37.90 2.77 29.89
N ALA A 799 -38.12 2.04 28.80
CA ALA A 799 -39.39 1.38 28.49
C ALA A 799 -39.66 0.14 29.38
N GLY A 800 -38.66 -0.33 30.14
CA GLY A 800 -38.79 -1.50 31.02
C GLY A 800 -38.76 -2.83 30.27
N ASN A 801 -38.08 -2.90 29.12
CA ASN A 801 -37.90 -4.16 28.39
C ASN A 801 -37.07 -5.14 29.22
N ALA A 802 -37.71 -6.22 29.70
CA ALA A 802 -37.09 -7.18 30.63
C ALA A 802 -35.78 -7.78 30.12
N ARG A 803 -35.62 -7.97 28.79
CA ARG A 803 -34.38 -8.51 28.20
C ARG A 803 -33.24 -7.51 28.33
N ILE A 804 -33.50 -6.25 27.99
CA ILE A 804 -32.50 -5.17 28.00
C ILE A 804 -32.16 -4.75 29.44
N VAL A 805 -33.16 -4.65 30.31
CA VAL A 805 -32.95 -4.38 31.74
C VAL A 805 -32.03 -5.43 32.34
N ARG A 806 -32.34 -6.72 32.14
CA ARG A 806 -31.50 -7.81 32.61
C ARG A 806 -30.08 -7.76 32.01
N LEU A 807 -29.95 -7.47 30.72
CA LEU A 807 -28.65 -7.37 30.07
C LEU A 807 -27.78 -6.26 30.69
N VAL A 808 -28.36 -5.09 30.98
CA VAL A 808 -27.67 -3.94 31.59
C VAL A 808 -27.36 -4.15 33.08
N GLU A 809 -28.21 -4.85 33.82
CA GLU A 809 -27.99 -5.16 35.25
C GLU A 809 -27.04 -6.34 35.48
N GLU A 810 -26.89 -7.23 34.50
CA GLU A 810 -26.00 -8.40 34.63
C GLU A 810 -24.67 -8.19 33.90
N THR A 811 -24.50 -7.12 33.11
CA THR A 811 -23.33 -6.92 32.23
C THR A 811 -22.88 -5.48 32.20
N ARG A 812 -21.56 -5.30 32.27
CA ARG A 812 -20.94 -4.01 32.04
C ARG A 812 -20.50 -3.85 30.60
N ILE A 813 -21.25 -3.05 29.86
CA ILE A 813 -21.13 -2.91 28.40
C ILE A 813 -20.32 -1.67 28.07
N HIS A 814 -19.25 -1.83 27.29
CA HIS A 814 -18.46 -0.71 26.79
C HIS A 814 -18.53 -0.60 25.26
N ILE A 815 -18.92 0.57 24.75
CA ILE A 815 -19.03 0.82 23.31
C ILE A 815 -18.07 1.92 22.91
N LEU A 816 -17.17 1.63 21.96
CA LEU A 816 -16.26 2.58 21.32
C LEU A 816 -16.67 2.76 19.84
N PRO A 817 -17.49 3.78 19.51
CA PRO A 817 -18.04 3.92 18.15
C PRO A 817 -17.00 4.25 17.07
N SER A 818 -15.86 4.84 17.46
CA SER A 818 -14.88 5.37 16.50
C SER A 818 -13.47 5.32 17.04
N LEU A 819 -12.74 4.27 16.69
CA LEU A 819 -11.32 4.15 17.02
C LEU A 819 -10.42 5.05 16.14
N ASN A 820 -10.76 5.25 14.87
CA ASN A 820 -10.04 6.11 13.92
C ASN A 820 -10.91 7.31 13.46
N PRO A 821 -11.19 8.29 14.35
CA PRO A 821 -11.99 9.45 13.99
C PRO A 821 -11.31 10.32 12.91
N ASP A 822 -9.97 10.35 12.85
CA ASP A 822 -9.23 11.13 11.85
C ASP A 822 -9.43 10.57 10.42
N GLY A 823 -9.45 9.25 10.29
CA GLY A 823 -9.79 8.57 9.04
C GLY A 823 -11.25 8.81 8.65
N TYR A 824 -12.15 8.74 9.62
CA TYR A 824 -13.59 8.95 9.41
C TYR A 824 -13.90 10.36 8.91
N GLU A 825 -13.34 11.42 9.50
CA GLU A 825 -13.61 12.78 9.04
C GLU A 825 -13.21 12.98 7.55
N LYS A 826 -12.15 12.32 7.09
CA LYS A 826 -11.76 12.34 5.67
C LYS A 826 -12.76 11.61 4.77
N ALA A 827 -13.30 10.49 5.23
CA ALA A 827 -14.35 9.77 4.51
C ALA A 827 -15.65 10.60 4.49
N TYR A 828 -16.03 11.15 5.65
CA TYR A 828 -17.21 12.00 5.83
C TYR A 828 -17.19 13.23 4.92
N GLU A 829 -16.06 13.92 4.79
CA GLU A 829 -15.89 15.03 3.84
C GLU A 829 -16.11 14.62 2.37
N GLY A 830 -15.89 13.35 2.04
CA GLY A 830 -16.12 12.79 0.70
C GLY A 830 -17.58 12.46 0.40
N GLY A 831 -18.39 12.18 1.43
CA GLY A 831 -19.76 11.67 1.31
C GLY A 831 -19.84 10.16 1.03
N SER A 832 -20.95 9.55 1.39
CA SER A 832 -21.21 8.10 1.19
C SER A 832 -21.15 7.69 -0.28
N GLU A 833 -21.66 8.53 -1.18
CA GLU A 833 -21.81 8.25 -2.60
C GLU A 833 -20.48 8.17 -3.35
N LEU A 834 -19.46 8.85 -2.81
CA LEU A 834 -18.09 8.81 -3.32
C LEU A 834 -17.15 8.02 -2.40
N GLY A 835 -17.74 7.27 -1.45
CA GLY A 835 -17.05 6.31 -0.61
C GLY A 835 -16.30 5.30 -1.46
N GLY A 836 -15.13 4.89 -0.98
CA GLY A 836 -14.31 3.89 -1.65
C GLY A 836 -13.40 3.18 -0.68
N TRP A 837 -12.60 2.25 -1.20
CA TRP A 837 -11.82 1.31 -0.38
C TRP A 837 -10.63 1.95 0.37
N SER A 838 -10.17 3.13 -0.06
CA SER A 838 -8.91 3.71 0.40
C SER A 838 -9.07 5.03 1.19
N LEU A 839 -9.96 5.92 0.76
CA LEU A 839 -10.09 7.24 1.38
C LEU A 839 -10.66 7.10 2.79
N GLY A 840 -9.87 7.43 3.81
CA GLY A 840 -10.29 7.37 5.22
C GLY A 840 -10.03 6.03 5.93
N ARG A 841 -9.46 5.03 5.24
CA ARG A 841 -9.12 3.72 5.85
C ARG A 841 -8.05 3.83 6.94
N TRP A 842 -6.90 4.39 6.61
CA TRP A 842 -5.74 4.46 7.49
C TRP A 842 -5.83 5.62 8.50
N THR A 843 -5.01 5.57 9.55
CA THR A 843 -4.81 6.69 10.48
C THR A 843 -4.21 7.91 9.75
N HIS A 844 -4.09 9.03 10.46
CA HIS A 844 -3.41 10.22 9.91
C HIS A 844 -1.99 9.92 9.39
N ASP A 845 -1.27 9.04 10.08
CA ASP A 845 0.10 8.63 9.77
C ASP A 845 0.20 7.56 8.67
N GLY A 846 -0.93 7.13 8.10
CA GLY A 846 -0.97 6.08 7.07
C GLY A 846 -0.79 4.66 7.61
N ILE A 847 -1.08 4.44 8.90
CA ILE A 847 -1.00 3.13 9.56
C ILE A 847 -2.38 2.45 9.51
N ASP A 848 -2.40 1.15 9.22
CA ASP A 848 -3.60 0.32 9.31
C ASP A 848 -3.69 -0.25 10.73
N ILE A 849 -4.71 0.18 11.50
CA ILE A 849 -4.83 -0.19 12.93
C ILE A 849 -4.94 -1.70 13.12
N ASN A 850 -5.62 -2.41 12.21
CA ASN A 850 -5.84 -3.84 12.32
C ASN A 850 -4.61 -4.67 11.88
N ASN A 851 -3.50 -4.02 11.54
CA ASN A 851 -2.19 -4.63 11.28
C ASN A 851 -1.10 -4.04 12.19
N ASN A 852 -1.49 -3.38 13.29
CA ASN A 852 -0.58 -2.60 14.12
C ASN A 852 -0.48 -3.07 15.58
N PHE A 853 -1.24 -4.08 15.99
CA PHE A 853 -1.07 -4.72 17.29
C PHE A 853 0.19 -5.58 17.31
N PRO A 854 0.78 -5.87 18.50
CA PRO A 854 1.98 -6.69 18.55
C PRO A 854 1.67 -8.12 18.09
N ASP A 855 2.49 -8.65 17.18
CA ASP A 855 2.44 -10.05 16.77
C ASP A 855 2.92 -10.94 17.92
N LEU A 856 1.95 -11.54 18.63
CA LEU A 856 2.20 -12.49 19.73
C LEU A 856 2.12 -13.95 19.24
N ASN A 857 1.54 -14.19 18.07
CA ASN A 857 1.41 -15.51 17.45
C ASN A 857 2.80 -16.09 17.17
N THR A 858 3.69 -15.30 16.53
CA THR A 858 5.07 -15.73 16.25
C THR A 858 5.81 -16.10 17.53
N LEU A 859 5.63 -15.31 18.60
CA LEU A 859 6.28 -15.57 19.90
C LEU A 859 5.80 -16.87 20.55
N LEU A 860 4.50 -17.16 20.46
CA LEU A 860 3.91 -18.40 20.96
C LEU A 860 4.44 -19.61 20.17
N TRP A 861 4.31 -19.59 18.85
CA TRP A 861 4.65 -20.74 18.01
C TRP A 861 6.15 -21.02 17.96
N GLU A 862 7.01 -19.99 17.94
CA GLU A 862 8.46 -20.20 18.06
C GLU A 862 8.83 -20.92 19.37
N ALA A 863 8.09 -20.68 20.45
CA ALA A 863 8.32 -21.32 21.73
C ALA A 863 7.78 -22.75 21.77
N GLU A 864 6.63 -23.02 21.14
CA GLU A 864 6.06 -24.37 20.98
C GLU A 864 6.98 -25.28 20.16
N ASP A 865 7.53 -24.76 19.06
CA ASP A 865 8.37 -25.53 18.15
C ASP A 865 9.76 -25.84 18.75
N ARG A 866 10.29 -24.95 19.61
CA ARG A 866 11.59 -25.12 20.30
C ARG A 866 11.44 -25.92 21.60
N GLN A 867 11.09 -27.19 21.48
CA GLN A 867 10.85 -28.14 22.59
C GLN A 867 11.99 -28.25 23.66
N ASN A 868 13.20 -27.75 23.39
CA ASN A 868 14.41 -27.95 24.21
C ASN A 868 14.93 -26.73 24.99
N ILE A 869 14.16 -25.62 25.11
CA ILE A 869 14.58 -24.42 25.86
C ILE A 869 13.83 -24.34 27.22
N PRO A 870 14.52 -24.08 28.35
CA PRO A 870 13.88 -23.97 29.68
C PRO A 870 13.00 -22.72 29.88
N ARG A 871 12.80 -21.89 28.86
CA ARG A 871 12.03 -20.63 28.92
C ARG A 871 10.63 -20.90 28.37
N LYS A 872 9.74 -21.43 29.20
CA LYS A 872 8.33 -21.69 28.86
C LYS A 872 7.62 -20.35 28.65
N VAL A 873 7.25 -20.03 27.41
CA VAL A 873 6.34 -18.91 27.13
C VAL A 873 4.94 -19.29 27.65
N PRO A 874 4.24 -18.42 28.39
CA PRO A 874 2.87 -18.67 28.81
C PRO A 874 1.93 -18.88 27.61
N ASN A 875 0.92 -19.73 27.75
CA ASN A 875 -0.13 -19.94 26.74
C ASN A 875 -1.22 -18.84 26.77
N HIS A 876 -1.05 -17.84 27.65
CA HIS A 876 -1.99 -16.75 27.91
C HIS A 876 -1.26 -15.56 28.57
N TYR A 877 -1.69 -14.32 28.34
CA TYR A 877 -1.02 -13.09 28.79
C TYR A 877 0.47 -13.06 28.38
N ILE A 878 0.72 -13.26 27.08
CA ILE A 878 2.06 -13.15 26.50
C ILE A 878 2.50 -11.69 26.59
N ALA A 879 3.66 -11.44 27.21
CA ALA A 879 4.13 -10.07 27.41
C ALA A 879 4.39 -9.34 26.09
N ILE A 880 3.97 -8.07 26.01
CA ILE A 880 4.25 -7.20 24.87
C ILE A 880 5.77 -7.00 24.77
N PRO A 881 6.39 -7.20 23.59
CA PRO A 881 7.82 -7.02 23.42
C PRO A 881 8.29 -5.60 23.75
N GLU A 882 9.43 -5.47 24.43
CA GLU A 882 10.01 -4.15 24.82
C GLU A 882 10.21 -3.21 23.63
N TRP A 883 10.52 -3.76 22.44
CA TRP A 883 10.69 -2.95 21.23
C TRP A 883 9.38 -2.27 20.79
N PHE A 884 8.22 -2.89 21.04
CA PHE A 884 6.90 -2.35 20.70
C PHE A 884 6.49 -1.21 21.65
N LEU A 885 6.92 -1.31 22.91
CA LEU A 885 6.72 -0.28 23.94
C LEU A 885 7.63 0.94 23.76
N SER A 886 8.66 0.85 22.92
CA SER A 886 9.57 1.97 22.69
C SER A 886 8.87 3.15 22.00
N GLU A 887 9.25 4.38 22.36
CA GLU A 887 8.72 5.61 21.75
C GLU A 887 9.03 5.71 20.24
N ASN A 888 10.06 5.02 19.79
CA ASN A 888 10.49 5.01 18.39
C ASN A 888 9.79 3.92 17.54
N ALA A 889 8.91 3.09 18.13
CA ALA A 889 8.17 2.08 17.39
C ALA A 889 7.06 2.70 16.54
N THR A 890 6.85 2.18 15.33
CA THR A 890 5.78 2.57 14.41
C THR A 890 4.44 1.98 14.87
N VAL A 891 3.90 2.53 15.96
CA VAL A 891 2.62 2.13 16.55
C VAL A 891 1.71 3.35 16.62
N ALA A 892 0.51 3.24 16.06
CA ALA A 892 -0.51 4.26 16.07
C ALA A 892 -0.91 4.61 17.51
N VAL A 893 -1.19 5.89 17.78
CA VAL A 893 -1.60 6.35 19.11
C VAL A 893 -2.94 5.75 19.53
N GLU A 894 -3.79 5.48 18.54
CA GLU A 894 -5.07 4.78 18.67
C GLU A 894 -4.86 3.33 19.15
N THR A 895 -3.91 2.60 18.54
CA THR A 895 -3.56 1.23 18.96
C THR A 895 -3.03 1.20 20.39
N ARG A 896 -2.16 2.14 20.78
CA ARG A 896 -1.67 2.23 22.17
C ARG A 896 -2.80 2.51 23.17
N ALA A 897 -3.77 3.33 22.79
CA ALA A 897 -4.93 3.64 23.63
C ALA A 897 -5.81 2.40 23.85
N VAL A 898 -6.03 1.58 22.81
CA VAL A 898 -6.79 0.32 22.94
C VAL A 898 -6.05 -0.70 23.80
N ILE A 899 -4.74 -0.89 23.60
CA ILE A 899 -3.93 -1.78 24.44
C ILE A 899 -4.07 -1.41 25.92
N ALA A 900 -3.86 -0.13 26.26
CA ALA A 900 -3.97 0.36 27.63
C ALA A 900 -5.40 0.24 28.18
N TRP A 901 -6.41 0.34 27.33
CA TRP A 901 -7.81 0.17 27.71
C TRP A 901 -8.13 -1.29 28.04
N MET A 902 -7.66 -2.23 27.21
CA MET A 902 -7.85 -3.67 27.40
C MET A 902 -7.02 -4.23 28.57
N GLU A 903 -5.87 -3.65 28.89
CA GLU A 903 -5.11 -4.01 30.10
C GLU A 903 -5.78 -3.52 31.40
N LYS A 904 -6.61 -2.48 31.30
CA LYS A 904 -7.23 -1.83 32.47
C LYS A 904 -8.53 -2.49 32.91
N ILE A 905 -9.33 -2.98 31.96
CA ILE A 905 -10.66 -3.54 32.21
C ILE A 905 -10.61 -5.04 31.91
N PRO A 906 -11.13 -5.91 32.80
CA PRO A 906 -11.07 -7.36 32.61
C PRO A 906 -12.10 -7.86 31.58
N PHE A 907 -11.99 -7.41 30.33
CA PHE A 907 -12.88 -7.82 29.24
C PHE A 907 -12.90 -9.34 29.05
N VAL A 908 -14.11 -9.88 28.91
CA VAL A 908 -14.38 -11.32 28.74
C VAL A 908 -14.69 -11.64 27.27
N LEU A 909 -15.55 -10.85 26.64
CA LEU A 909 -15.98 -11.01 25.26
C LEU A 909 -16.03 -9.64 24.58
N GLY A 910 -15.59 -9.59 23.33
CA GLY A 910 -15.65 -8.39 22.54
C GLY A 910 -15.82 -8.64 21.05
N GLY A 911 -16.27 -7.60 20.35
CA GLY A 911 -16.39 -7.61 18.90
C GLY A 911 -15.91 -6.29 18.29
N ASN A 912 -15.12 -6.38 17.22
CA ASN A 912 -14.81 -5.22 16.39
C ASN A 912 -15.60 -5.27 15.08
N LEU A 913 -16.38 -4.22 14.84
CA LEU A 913 -17.21 -4.08 13.66
C LEU A 913 -16.40 -3.47 12.51
N GLN A 914 -16.41 -4.17 11.37
CA GLN A 914 -15.74 -3.80 10.13
C GLN A 914 -16.74 -3.81 8.96
N GLY A 915 -16.31 -3.31 7.80
CA GLY A 915 -17.14 -3.24 6.59
C GLY A 915 -16.41 -3.70 5.33
N GLY A 916 -17.16 -3.98 4.27
CA GLY A 916 -16.65 -4.41 2.97
C GLY A 916 -16.86 -5.90 2.68
N GLU A 917 -17.39 -6.66 3.63
CA GLU A 917 -17.82 -8.04 3.43
C GLU A 917 -18.97 -8.34 4.38
N LEU A 918 -19.56 -9.53 4.27
CA LEU A 918 -20.65 -9.96 5.15
C LEU A 918 -20.35 -11.35 5.72
N VAL A 919 -19.62 -11.37 6.85
CA VAL A 919 -19.09 -12.57 7.52
C VAL A 919 -18.61 -12.25 8.94
N VAL A 920 -18.61 -13.24 9.84
CA VAL A 920 -17.95 -13.14 11.15
C VAL A 920 -16.64 -13.93 11.14
N ALA A 921 -15.51 -13.23 11.29
CA ALA A 921 -14.18 -13.81 11.32
C ALA A 921 -13.70 -14.03 12.76
N TYR A 922 -13.15 -15.22 13.04
CA TYR A 922 -12.65 -15.62 14.36
C TYR A 922 -11.17 -16.05 14.33
N PRO A 923 -10.44 -15.89 15.46
CA PRO A 923 -9.03 -16.27 15.59
C PRO A 923 -8.68 -17.72 15.21
N TYR A 924 -7.44 -18.02 14.85
CA TYR A 924 -6.37 -17.03 14.61
C TYR A 924 -6.51 -16.35 13.24
N ASP A 925 -6.11 -15.09 13.17
CA ASP A 925 -6.03 -14.32 11.92
C ASP A 925 -4.70 -14.53 11.19
N MET A 926 -3.64 -14.91 11.90
CA MET A 926 -2.34 -15.23 11.29
C MET A 926 -2.22 -16.72 10.92
N VAL A 927 -1.62 -17.01 9.76
CA VAL A 927 -1.27 -18.39 9.35
C VAL A 927 -0.06 -18.92 10.12
N ARG A 928 -0.13 -20.18 10.57
CA ARG A 928 1.01 -20.84 11.25
C ARG A 928 2.14 -21.20 10.30
N SER A 929 1.83 -21.69 9.09
CA SER A 929 2.87 -22.08 8.13
C SER A 929 3.52 -20.88 7.47
N MET A 930 4.84 -20.81 7.55
CA MET A 930 5.64 -19.90 6.71
C MET A 930 5.29 -20.17 5.23
N TRP A 931 5.14 -19.11 4.42
CA TRP A 931 4.89 -19.13 2.96
C TRP A 931 3.45 -19.35 2.47
N LYS A 932 2.48 -19.64 3.35
CA LYS A 932 1.05 -19.67 2.97
C LYS A 932 0.42 -18.30 3.23
N THR A 933 -0.51 -17.88 2.37
CA THR A 933 -1.32 -16.67 2.58
C THR A 933 -2.70 -16.97 3.14
N GLN A 934 -3.12 -18.24 3.06
CA GLN A 934 -4.39 -18.77 3.54
C GLN A 934 -4.17 -20.19 4.10
N GLU A 935 -4.55 -20.40 5.35
CA GLU A 935 -4.51 -21.70 6.02
C GLU A 935 -5.36 -21.66 7.29
N HIS A 936 -6.20 -22.69 7.48
CA HIS A 936 -6.97 -22.82 8.70
C HIS A 936 -6.05 -22.95 9.92
N SER A 937 -6.09 -21.96 10.81
CA SER A 937 -5.23 -21.86 12.00
C SER A 937 -6.09 -21.78 13.26
N PRO A 938 -6.50 -22.94 13.82
CA PRO A 938 -7.42 -22.99 14.95
C PRO A 938 -6.75 -22.54 16.26
N THR A 939 -7.53 -21.92 17.14
CA THR A 939 -7.14 -21.69 18.53
C THR A 939 -7.41 -22.92 19.39
N PRO A 940 -6.82 -23.03 20.60
CA PRO A 940 -7.24 -24.01 21.60
C PRO A 940 -8.75 -23.97 21.93
N ASP A 941 -9.38 -22.80 21.77
CA ASP A 941 -10.80 -22.55 22.01
C ASP A 941 -11.63 -22.46 20.72
N ASP A 942 -11.17 -23.07 19.61
CA ASP A 942 -11.83 -23.00 18.29
C ASP A 942 -13.34 -23.33 18.34
N HIS A 943 -13.70 -24.35 19.11
CA HIS A 943 -15.09 -24.77 19.29
C HIS A 943 -15.98 -23.70 19.97
N VAL A 944 -15.41 -22.87 20.85
CA VAL A 944 -16.11 -21.74 21.47
C VAL A 944 -16.19 -20.59 20.49
N PHE A 945 -15.09 -20.25 19.81
CA PHE A 945 -15.07 -19.17 18.80
C PHE A 945 -16.06 -19.41 17.66
N ARG A 946 -16.15 -20.63 17.15
CA ARG A 946 -17.12 -21.01 16.12
C ARG A 946 -18.56 -20.83 16.59
N TRP A 947 -18.86 -21.18 17.84
CA TRP A 947 -20.17 -20.94 18.43
C TRP A 947 -20.46 -19.44 18.54
N LEU A 948 -19.52 -18.66 19.07
CA LEU A 948 -19.65 -17.21 19.22
C LEU A 948 -19.89 -16.54 17.86
N ALA A 949 -19.09 -16.88 16.85
CA ALA A 949 -19.24 -16.37 15.49
C ALA A 949 -20.60 -16.76 14.88
N TYR A 950 -21.01 -18.02 15.04
CA TYR A 950 -22.30 -18.50 14.55
C TYR A 950 -23.49 -17.84 15.26
N SER A 951 -23.38 -17.52 16.56
CA SER A 951 -24.46 -16.86 17.31
C SER A 951 -24.83 -15.50 16.72
N TYR A 952 -23.83 -14.75 16.24
CA TYR A 952 -24.04 -13.50 15.51
C TYR A 952 -24.56 -13.77 14.09
N ALA A 953 -23.86 -14.63 13.33
CA ALA A 953 -24.18 -14.86 11.92
C ALA A 953 -25.58 -15.47 11.68
N SER A 954 -26.01 -16.39 12.56
CA SER A 954 -27.31 -17.06 12.46
C SER A 954 -28.51 -16.18 12.80
N THR A 955 -28.28 -15.12 13.57
CA THR A 955 -29.32 -14.14 13.94
C THR A 955 -29.34 -12.93 13.02
N HIS A 956 -28.27 -12.73 12.24
CA HIS A 956 -28.21 -11.68 11.23
C HIS A 956 -29.06 -12.08 10.03
N ARG A 957 -29.98 -11.18 9.61
CA ARG A 957 -31.00 -11.50 8.59
C ARG A 957 -30.44 -12.03 7.27
N LEU A 958 -29.27 -11.53 6.88
CA LEU A 958 -28.66 -11.83 5.59
C LEU A 958 -27.43 -12.74 5.64
N MET A 959 -26.68 -12.87 6.75
CA MET A 959 -25.36 -13.53 6.72
C MET A 959 -25.46 -15.01 6.30
N THR A 960 -26.53 -15.68 6.74
CA THR A 960 -26.84 -17.09 6.48
C THR A 960 -27.91 -17.32 5.40
N ASP A 961 -28.47 -16.28 4.77
CA ASP A 961 -29.51 -16.46 3.74
C ASP A 961 -28.89 -17.02 2.45
N ALA A 962 -29.21 -18.28 2.14
CA ALA A 962 -28.76 -19.01 0.94
C ALA A 962 -29.14 -18.35 -0.40
N ARG A 963 -30.06 -17.37 -0.41
CA ARG A 963 -30.49 -16.64 -1.61
C ARG A 963 -29.70 -15.36 -1.83
N ARG A 964 -28.89 -14.93 -0.87
CA ARG A 964 -28.11 -13.69 -0.98
C ARG A 964 -27.01 -13.84 -2.03
N ARG A 965 -26.68 -12.73 -2.67
CA ARG A 965 -25.51 -12.65 -3.55
C ARG A 965 -24.24 -12.49 -2.71
N VAL A 966 -23.16 -13.13 -3.15
CA VAL A 966 -21.78 -12.88 -2.65
C VAL A 966 -21.45 -11.39 -2.76
N CYS A 967 -20.69 -10.77 -1.83
CA CYS A 967 -20.28 -9.37 -1.99
C CYS A 967 -19.30 -9.21 -3.15
N HIS A 968 -18.12 -9.84 -3.03
CA HIS A 968 -17.03 -9.68 -3.99
C HIS A 968 -16.56 -10.99 -4.62
N THR A 969 -15.93 -11.87 -3.86
CA THR A 969 -15.25 -13.06 -4.39
C THR A 969 -15.58 -14.34 -3.63
N GLU A 970 -15.66 -14.25 -2.30
CA GLU A 970 -15.81 -15.41 -1.42
C GLU A 970 -17.24 -15.63 -0.96
N ASP A 971 -17.67 -16.89 -0.95
CA ASP A 971 -19.01 -17.29 -0.55
C ASP A 971 -19.01 -17.87 0.87
N PHE A 972 -19.09 -16.98 1.85
CA PHE A 972 -19.07 -17.33 3.29
C PHE A 972 -20.35 -18.04 3.76
N GLN A 973 -21.43 -18.09 2.96
CA GLN A 973 -22.63 -18.84 3.35
C GLN A 973 -22.36 -20.34 3.47
N LYS A 974 -21.38 -20.85 2.72
CA LYS A 974 -20.97 -22.26 2.78
C LYS A 974 -20.42 -22.67 4.15
N GLU A 975 -19.99 -21.69 4.93
CA GLU A 975 -19.49 -21.83 6.29
C GLU A 975 -20.41 -21.12 7.30
N ASP A 976 -21.71 -21.10 7.00
CA ASP A 976 -22.77 -20.54 7.85
C ASP A 976 -22.54 -19.06 8.22
N GLY A 977 -21.93 -18.29 7.31
CA GLY A 977 -21.63 -16.87 7.53
C GLY A 977 -20.46 -16.62 8.50
N THR A 978 -19.63 -17.63 8.75
CA THR A 978 -18.45 -17.54 9.62
C THR A 978 -17.19 -17.95 8.87
N VAL A 979 -16.01 -17.51 9.34
CA VAL A 979 -14.73 -17.93 8.76
C VAL A 979 -13.61 -17.83 9.80
N ASN A 980 -12.64 -18.75 9.77
CA ASN A 980 -11.38 -18.54 10.50
C ASN A 980 -10.55 -17.46 9.78
N GLY A 981 -10.03 -16.47 10.50
CA GLY A 981 -9.35 -15.32 9.90
C GLY A 981 -8.21 -15.73 8.95
N ALA A 982 -7.33 -16.62 9.42
CA ALA A 982 -6.21 -17.14 8.63
C ALA A 982 -6.63 -18.00 7.43
N SER A 983 -7.80 -18.66 7.47
CA SER A 983 -8.38 -19.35 6.30
C SER A 983 -8.78 -18.37 5.21
N TRP A 984 -9.25 -17.16 5.57
CA TRP A 984 -9.66 -16.15 4.60
C TRP A 984 -8.47 -15.37 4.06
N HIS A 985 -7.66 -14.76 4.92
CA HIS A 985 -6.40 -14.14 4.56
C HIS A 985 -5.58 -13.86 5.82
N THR A 986 -4.27 -14.11 5.75
CA THR A 986 -3.39 -13.89 6.90
C THR A 986 -3.30 -12.40 7.27
N VAL A 987 -3.50 -12.08 8.56
CA VAL A 987 -3.31 -10.74 9.13
C VAL A 987 -2.41 -10.87 10.36
N ALA A 988 -1.20 -10.32 10.27
CA ALA A 988 -0.28 -10.26 11.42
C ALA A 988 -0.53 -8.98 12.21
N GLY A 989 -0.57 -9.09 13.55
CA GLY A 989 -0.83 -7.94 14.42
C GLY A 989 -2.28 -7.46 14.38
N SER A 990 -3.23 -8.40 14.33
CA SER A 990 -4.66 -8.12 14.43
C SER A 990 -5.09 -7.86 15.88
N LEU A 991 -6.22 -7.14 16.03
CA LEU A 991 -6.83 -6.95 17.35
C LEU A 991 -7.35 -8.27 17.95
N ASN A 992 -7.88 -9.18 17.13
CA ASN A 992 -8.47 -10.42 17.62
C ASN A 992 -7.40 -11.30 18.30
N ASP A 993 -6.31 -11.55 17.58
CA ASP A 993 -5.22 -12.40 18.06
C ASP A 993 -4.51 -11.78 19.26
N PHE A 994 -4.33 -10.45 19.25
CA PHE A 994 -3.80 -9.73 20.40
C PHE A 994 -4.69 -9.88 21.64
N SER A 995 -6.00 -9.68 21.50
CA SER A 995 -6.95 -9.77 22.61
C SER A 995 -6.89 -11.14 23.27
N TYR A 996 -6.92 -12.20 22.46
CA TYR A 996 -6.88 -13.57 22.93
C TYR A 996 -5.52 -13.94 23.56
N LEU A 997 -4.40 -13.51 22.99
CA LEU A 997 -3.06 -13.89 23.47
C LEU A 997 -2.56 -13.05 24.65
N HIS A 998 -2.99 -11.79 24.76
CA HIS A 998 -2.50 -10.85 25.76
C HIS A 998 -3.45 -10.65 26.95
N THR A 999 -4.75 -10.88 26.77
CA THR A 999 -5.79 -10.61 27.79
C THR A 999 -6.63 -11.87 28.07
N ASN A 1000 -7.76 -11.73 28.77
CA ASN A 1000 -8.77 -12.79 28.89
C ASN A 1000 -9.85 -12.71 27.78
N CYS A 1001 -9.86 -11.62 27.00
CA CYS A 1001 -10.95 -11.27 26.11
C CYS A 1001 -10.96 -12.14 24.86
N PHE A 1002 -12.10 -12.74 24.57
CA PHE A 1002 -12.35 -13.42 23.30
C PHE A 1002 -12.91 -12.39 22.33
N GLU A 1003 -12.17 -12.07 21.28
CA GLU A 1003 -12.51 -11.00 20.34
C GLU A 1003 -12.86 -11.57 18.96
N LEU A 1004 -13.92 -11.05 18.33
CA LEU A 1004 -14.31 -11.37 16.96
C LEU A 1004 -14.22 -10.15 16.03
N SER A 1005 -13.87 -10.38 14.76
CA SER A 1005 -14.05 -9.38 13.69
C SER A 1005 -15.39 -9.62 12.98
N ILE A 1006 -16.30 -8.65 13.06
CA ILE A 1006 -17.66 -8.77 12.55
C ILE A 1006 -17.81 -7.84 11.34
N TYR A 1007 -17.90 -8.40 10.13
CA TYR A 1007 -18.10 -7.63 8.90
C TYR A 1007 -19.60 -7.49 8.64
N VAL A 1008 -20.13 -6.30 8.89
CA VAL A 1008 -21.59 -6.05 8.99
C VAL A 1008 -22.27 -5.67 7.67
N GLY A 1009 -21.52 -5.52 6.57
CA GLY A 1009 -22.09 -5.09 5.29
C GLY A 1009 -21.08 -5.04 4.14
N CYS A 1010 -21.56 -5.32 2.92
CA CYS A 1010 -20.73 -5.28 1.70
C CYS A 1010 -20.27 -3.85 1.35
N ASP A 1011 -21.14 -2.85 1.58
CA ASP A 1011 -20.79 -1.44 1.42
C ASP A 1011 -20.10 -0.96 2.70
N LYS A 1012 -18.91 -0.37 2.54
CA LYS A 1012 -18.17 0.18 3.67
C LYS A 1012 -18.81 1.45 4.21
N TYR A 1013 -19.39 2.25 3.32
CA TYR A 1013 -19.99 3.53 3.63
C TYR A 1013 -21.37 3.65 2.97
N PRO A 1014 -22.36 2.84 3.43
CA PRO A 1014 -23.70 2.83 2.88
C PRO A 1014 -24.36 4.20 3.03
N HIS A 1015 -25.26 4.54 2.12
CA HIS A 1015 -25.96 5.82 2.13
C HIS A 1015 -26.95 5.90 3.33
N GLU A 1016 -27.21 7.10 3.85
CA GLU A 1016 -28.06 7.31 5.03
C GLU A 1016 -29.43 6.64 4.95
N SER A 1017 -30.02 6.61 3.75
CA SER A 1017 -31.32 5.97 3.49
C SER A 1017 -31.34 4.45 3.71
N GLU A 1018 -30.18 3.80 3.80
CA GLU A 1018 -30.04 2.37 4.01
C GLU A 1018 -29.79 2.00 5.48
N LEU A 1019 -29.39 2.98 6.32
CA LEU A 1019 -29.12 2.76 7.75
C LEU A 1019 -30.28 2.10 8.51
N PRO A 1020 -31.57 2.43 8.26
CA PRO A 1020 -32.68 1.74 8.93
C PRO A 1020 -32.76 0.24 8.60
N GLU A 1021 -32.49 -0.13 7.35
CA GLU A 1021 -32.49 -1.52 6.90
C GLU A 1021 -31.30 -2.28 7.50
N GLU A 1022 -30.12 -1.65 7.53
CA GLU A 1022 -28.93 -2.26 8.13
C GLU A 1022 -28.98 -2.39 9.65
N TRP A 1023 -29.60 -1.43 10.34
CA TRP A 1023 -29.92 -1.56 11.76
C TRP A 1023 -30.79 -2.78 12.02
N GLU A 1024 -31.86 -2.92 11.24
CA GLU A 1024 -32.80 -4.02 11.32
C GLU A 1024 -32.15 -5.39 10.97
N ASN A 1025 -31.12 -5.41 10.14
CA ASN A 1025 -30.33 -6.61 9.84
C ASN A 1025 -29.44 -7.06 11.01
N ASN A 1026 -28.91 -6.11 11.80
CA ASN A 1026 -27.88 -6.34 12.81
C ASN A 1026 -28.39 -6.27 14.27
N ARG A 1027 -29.52 -5.61 14.55
CA ARG A 1027 -30.01 -5.32 15.92
C ARG A 1027 -30.07 -6.57 16.80
N GLU A 1028 -30.71 -7.64 16.33
CA GLU A 1028 -30.84 -8.88 17.10
C GLU A 1028 -29.47 -9.55 17.33
N SER A 1029 -28.62 -9.59 16.31
CA SER A 1029 -27.27 -10.15 16.40
C SER A 1029 -26.39 -9.42 17.39
N LEU A 1030 -26.47 -8.09 17.43
CA LEU A 1030 -25.72 -7.28 18.38
C LEU A 1030 -26.08 -7.63 19.83
N ILE A 1031 -27.38 -7.84 20.11
CA ILE A 1031 -27.88 -8.19 21.44
C ILE A 1031 -27.54 -9.63 21.80
N VAL A 1032 -27.79 -10.59 20.90
CA VAL A 1032 -27.51 -12.02 21.14
C VAL A 1032 -26.03 -12.28 21.38
N PHE A 1033 -25.15 -11.55 20.68
CA PHE A 1033 -23.71 -11.67 20.90
C PHE A 1033 -23.28 -11.13 22.27
N MET A 1034 -23.84 -10.01 22.73
CA MET A 1034 -23.61 -9.52 24.11
C MET A 1034 -24.04 -10.56 25.15
N GLU A 1035 -25.20 -11.20 24.94
CA GLU A 1035 -25.69 -12.25 25.84
C GLU A 1035 -24.75 -13.46 25.93
N GLN A 1036 -23.89 -13.71 24.92
CA GLN A 1036 -22.94 -14.83 24.95
C GLN A 1036 -21.85 -14.66 26.02
N VAL A 1037 -21.61 -13.44 26.53
CA VAL A 1037 -20.63 -13.22 27.61
C VAL A 1037 -20.99 -13.99 28.89
N HIS A 1038 -22.28 -14.35 29.05
CA HIS A 1038 -22.82 -15.12 30.17
C HIS A 1038 -22.72 -16.63 29.98
N ARG A 1039 -21.86 -17.15 29.11
CA ARG A 1039 -21.69 -18.60 28.91
C ARG A 1039 -20.47 -19.17 29.63
N GLY A 1040 -20.43 -20.49 29.75
CA GLY A 1040 -19.32 -21.22 30.34
C GLY A 1040 -19.39 -21.25 31.86
N ILE A 1041 -18.26 -20.95 32.51
CA ILE A 1041 -18.15 -20.91 33.97
C ILE A 1041 -17.69 -19.53 34.45
N LYS A 1042 -18.16 -19.11 35.61
CA LYS A 1042 -17.63 -17.96 36.34
C LYS A 1042 -17.44 -18.29 37.80
N GLY A 1043 -16.65 -17.53 38.54
CA GLY A 1043 -16.48 -17.80 39.96
C GLY A 1043 -15.38 -16.98 40.60
N MET A 1044 -15.12 -17.27 41.87
CA MET A 1044 -14.14 -16.58 42.70
C MET A 1044 -12.99 -17.51 43.08
N VAL A 1045 -11.76 -16.99 43.05
CA VAL A 1045 -10.59 -17.59 43.68
C VAL A 1045 -10.28 -16.84 44.96
N ARG A 1046 -10.45 -17.51 46.10
CA ARG A 1046 -10.28 -16.92 47.43
C ARG A 1046 -9.19 -17.60 48.23
N ASP A 1047 -8.61 -16.89 49.18
CA ASP A 1047 -7.76 -17.47 50.21
C ASP A 1047 -8.58 -18.14 51.32
N SER A 1048 -7.93 -18.78 52.27
CA SER A 1048 -8.59 -19.41 53.43
C SER A 1048 -9.33 -18.43 54.35
N HIS A 1049 -9.12 -17.12 54.22
CA HIS A 1049 -9.81 -16.07 54.97
C HIS A 1049 -10.95 -15.43 54.16
N GLY A 1050 -11.24 -15.93 52.95
CA GLY A 1050 -12.28 -15.42 52.08
C GLY A 1050 -11.88 -14.20 51.24
N LYS A 1051 -10.61 -13.77 51.27
CA LYS A 1051 -10.14 -12.65 50.44
C LYS A 1051 -9.88 -13.14 49.01
N GLY A 1052 -10.37 -12.39 48.02
CA GLY A 1052 -10.06 -12.63 46.61
C GLY A 1052 -8.57 -12.60 46.28
N ILE A 1053 -8.14 -13.50 45.40
CA ILE A 1053 -6.75 -13.61 44.94
C ILE A 1053 -6.67 -13.08 43.50
N PRO A 1054 -6.04 -11.92 43.26
CA PRO A 1054 -5.87 -11.39 41.91
C PRO A 1054 -4.81 -12.16 41.13
N ASN A 1055 -4.92 -12.16 39.79
CA ASN A 1055 -4.00 -12.83 38.88
C ASN A 1055 -3.79 -14.33 39.15
N ALA A 1056 -4.76 -15.00 39.78
CA ALA A 1056 -4.79 -16.45 39.87
C ALA A 1056 -5.08 -17.02 38.48
N VAL A 1057 -4.35 -18.06 38.10
CA VAL A 1057 -4.47 -18.73 36.81
C VAL A 1057 -5.54 -19.81 36.93
N ILE A 1058 -6.51 -19.79 36.00
CA ILE A 1058 -7.50 -20.85 35.80
C ILE A 1058 -7.14 -21.59 34.52
N SER A 1059 -6.87 -22.88 34.64
CA SER A 1059 -6.54 -23.77 33.52
C SER A 1059 -7.60 -24.86 33.40
N VAL A 1060 -8.03 -25.14 32.17
CA VAL A 1060 -9.01 -26.20 31.85
C VAL A 1060 -8.28 -27.37 31.21
N GLU A 1061 -8.48 -28.58 31.73
CA GLU A 1061 -7.86 -29.78 31.15
C GLU A 1061 -8.32 -29.99 29.70
N GLY A 1062 -7.36 -30.22 28.79
CA GLY A 1062 -7.63 -30.38 27.36
C GLY A 1062 -7.66 -29.08 26.55
N VAL A 1063 -7.65 -27.90 27.19
CA VAL A 1063 -7.62 -26.61 26.50
C VAL A 1063 -6.33 -25.87 26.83
N ASN A 1064 -5.43 -25.73 25.83
CA ASN A 1064 -4.12 -25.09 26.03
C ASN A 1064 -4.21 -23.55 25.95
N HIS A 1065 -5.09 -22.95 26.73
CA HIS A 1065 -5.21 -21.51 26.88
C HIS A 1065 -5.80 -21.19 28.25
N ASP A 1066 -4.98 -20.68 29.16
CA ASP A 1066 -5.39 -20.34 30.52
C ASP A 1066 -6.03 -18.94 30.59
N ILE A 1067 -6.67 -18.59 31.71
CA ILE A 1067 -7.13 -17.22 32.01
C ILE A 1067 -6.65 -16.75 33.39
N ARG A 1068 -6.76 -15.46 33.68
CA ARG A 1068 -6.47 -14.87 34.99
C ARG A 1068 -7.70 -14.29 35.67
N THR A 1069 -7.73 -14.36 37.00
CA THR A 1069 -8.69 -13.61 37.81
C THR A 1069 -8.43 -12.10 37.77
N ALA A 1070 -9.49 -11.31 37.86
CA ALA A 1070 -9.42 -9.85 38.00
C ALA A 1070 -8.97 -9.43 39.42
N SER A 1071 -9.00 -8.13 39.71
CA SER A 1071 -8.48 -7.55 40.97
C SER A 1071 -9.09 -8.16 42.23
N ASP A 1072 -10.36 -8.52 42.16
CA ASP A 1072 -11.15 -9.02 43.28
C ASP A 1072 -11.19 -10.55 43.35
N GLY A 1073 -10.50 -11.21 42.42
CA GLY A 1073 -10.34 -12.66 42.38
C GLY A 1073 -11.45 -13.40 41.64
N ASP A 1074 -12.39 -12.69 41.04
CA ASP A 1074 -13.36 -13.21 40.09
C ASP A 1074 -12.74 -13.54 38.73
N TYR A 1075 -13.37 -14.47 38.01
CA TYR A 1075 -13.00 -14.85 36.67
C TYR A 1075 -14.23 -15.32 35.87
N TRP A 1076 -14.09 -15.27 34.54
CA TRP A 1076 -15.06 -15.81 33.59
C TRP A 1076 -14.30 -16.63 32.54
N ARG A 1077 -14.77 -17.85 32.29
CA ARG A 1077 -14.22 -18.75 31.28
C ARG A 1077 -15.33 -19.22 30.36
N LEU A 1078 -15.35 -18.69 29.15
CA LEU A 1078 -16.27 -19.11 28.10
C LEU A 1078 -15.96 -20.56 27.70
N LEU A 1079 -16.99 -21.40 27.73
CA LEU A 1079 -16.94 -22.83 27.41
C LEU A 1079 -18.28 -23.25 26.83
N ASN A 1080 -18.27 -24.26 25.96
CA ASN A 1080 -19.49 -24.91 25.51
C ASN A 1080 -20.05 -25.85 26.59
N PRO A 1081 -21.32 -26.31 26.49
CA PRO A 1081 -21.89 -27.25 27.44
C PRO A 1081 -21.06 -28.54 27.56
N GLY A 1082 -20.75 -28.96 28.79
CA GLY A 1082 -19.86 -30.09 29.05
C GLY A 1082 -19.36 -30.16 30.50
N GLU A 1083 -18.67 -31.26 30.83
CA GLU A 1083 -17.96 -31.43 32.10
C GLU A 1083 -16.47 -31.15 31.90
N TYR A 1084 -15.91 -30.27 32.73
CA TYR A 1084 -14.53 -29.81 32.62
C TYR A 1084 -13.79 -29.97 33.94
N VAL A 1085 -12.56 -30.49 33.87
CA VAL A 1085 -11.65 -30.50 35.02
C VAL A 1085 -10.88 -29.19 35.03
N VAL A 1086 -11.13 -28.37 36.04
CA VAL A 1086 -10.61 -27.00 36.13
C VAL A 1086 -9.68 -26.88 37.32
N THR A 1087 -8.51 -26.29 37.10
CA THR A 1087 -7.50 -26.07 38.13
C THR A 1087 -7.25 -24.58 38.33
N ALA A 1088 -7.34 -24.12 39.58
CA ALA A 1088 -6.94 -22.78 40.00
C ALA A 1088 -5.57 -22.81 40.67
N LYS A 1089 -4.69 -21.90 40.26
CA LYS A 1089 -3.31 -21.79 40.78
C LYS A 1089 -2.92 -20.32 40.96
N ALA A 1090 -2.28 -20.01 42.08
CA ALA A 1090 -1.70 -18.68 42.32
C ALA A 1090 -0.30 -18.79 42.95
N GLU A 1091 0.56 -17.80 42.72
CA GLU A 1091 1.90 -17.79 43.31
C GLU A 1091 1.82 -17.75 44.84
N GLY A 1092 2.56 -18.63 45.52
CA GLY A 1092 2.53 -18.74 46.98
C GLY A 1092 1.38 -19.55 47.56
N PHE A 1093 0.48 -20.08 46.73
CA PHE A 1093 -0.65 -20.92 47.13
C PHE A 1093 -0.54 -22.35 46.58
N THR A 1094 -1.19 -23.30 47.26
CA THR A 1094 -1.38 -24.68 46.79
C THR A 1094 -2.51 -24.69 45.78
N SER A 1095 -2.30 -25.26 44.59
CA SER A 1095 -3.33 -25.36 43.54
C SER A 1095 -4.50 -26.24 43.97
N SER A 1096 -5.69 -25.95 43.44
CA SER A 1096 -6.91 -26.71 43.67
C SER A 1096 -7.54 -27.09 42.34
N THR A 1097 -7.95 -28.35 42.20
CA THR A 1097 -8.58 -28.90 40.99
C THR A 1097 -9.98 -29.39 41.34
N LYS A 1098 -10.96 -29.08 40.50
CA LYS A 1098 -12.37 -29.45 40.66
C LYS A 1098 -13.00 -29.76 39.31
N ASN A 1099 -14.09 -30.52 39.31
CA ASN A 1099 -14.95 -30.65 38.13
C ASN A 1099 -15.98 -29.52 38.14
N CYS A 1100 -16.02 -28.73 37.08
CA CYS A 1100 -17.04 -27.70 36.85
C CYS A 1100 -17.94 -28.17 35.69
N MET A 1101 -19.25 -28.03 35.82
CA MET A 1101 -20.20 -28.37 34.76
C MET A 1101 -20.74 -27.11 34.08
N VAL A 1102 -20.77 -27.12 32.74
CA VAL A 1102 -21.40 -26.06 31.94
C VAL A 1102 -22.75 -26.57 31.45
N GLY A 1103 -23.83 -25.88 31.82
CA GLY A 1103 -25.18 -26.22 31.42
C GLY A 1103 -25.51 -25.84 29.97
N TYR A 1104 -26.67 -26.30 29.49
CA TYR A 1104 -27.22 -25.90 28.18
C TYR A 1104 -28.00 -24.58 28.23
N ASP A 1105 -28.52 -24.22 29.41
CA ASP A 1105 -29.27 -22.98 29.62
C ASP A 1105 -28.36 -21.76 29.54
N MET A 1106 -28.93 -20.59 29.19
CA MET A 1106 -28.17 -19.34 29.19
C MET A 1106 -27.84 -18.90 30.62
N GLY A 1107 -26.55 -18.74 30.91
CA GLY A 1107 -26.02 -18.37 32.21
C GLY A 1107 -24.74 -19.14 32.56
N ALA A 1108 -23.77 -18.46 33.15
CA ALA A 1108 -22.49 -19.06 33.48
C ALA A 1108 -22.61 -19.83 34.79
N THR A 1109 -22.17 -21.10 34.80
CA THR A 1109 -22.20 -21.90 36.04
C THR A 1109 -21.14 -21.39 37.02
N HIS A 1110 -21.53 -21.22 38.28
CA HIS A 1110 -20.60 -20.84 39.34
C HIS A 1110 -19.61 -21.99 39.68
N CYS A 1111 -18.31 -21.71 39.65
CA CYS A 1111 -17.26 -22.65 40.07
C CYS A 1111 -16.18 -21.96 40.92
N ASP A 1112 -16.36 -21.94 42.25
CA ASP A 1112 -15.44 -21.23 43.15
C ASP A 1112 -14.26 -22.09 43.61
N PHE A 1113 -13.11 -21.44 43.85
CA PHE A 1113 -11.89 -22.06 44.37
C PHE A 1113 -11.43 -21.41 45.66
N THR A 1114 -10.97 -22.22 46.61
CA THR A 1114 -10.32 -21.75 47.83
C THR A 1114 -8.91 -22.31 47.89
N LEU A 1115 -7.91 -21.43 47.83
CA LEU A 1115 -6.51 -21.81 47.81
C LEU A 1115 -5.86 -21.61 49.18
N SER A 1116 -5.05 -22.58 49.60
CA SER A 1116 -4.31 -22.52 50.87
C SER A 1116 -2.89 -22.01 50.64
N LYS A 1117 -2.45 -21.02 51.45
CA LYS A 1117 -1.06 -20.53 51.39
C LYS A 1117 -0.07 -21.67 51.61
N THR A 1118 0.97 -21.74 50.78
CA THR A 1118 2.08 -22.70 50.93
C THR A 1118 2.87 -22.45 52.21
N ASN A 1119 3.53 -23.50 52.74
CA ASN A 1119 4.38 -23.38 53.92
C ASN A 1119 5.49 -22.33 53.74
N LEU A 1120 6.07 -22.23 52.55
CA LEU A 1120 7.13 -21.26 52.24
C LEU A 1120 6.61 -19.81 52.24
N ALA A 1121 5.42 -19.58 51.70
CA ALA A 1121 4.77 -18.26 51.72
C ALA A 1121 4.39 -17.83 53.14
N ARG A 1122 3.84 -18.75 53.95
CA ARG A 1122 3.55 -18.49 55.38
C ARG A 1122 4.82 -18.13 56.15
N ILE A 1123 5.93 -18.83 55.88
CA ILE A 1123 7.22 -18.52 56.51
C ILE A 1123 7.69 -17.13 56.09
N ARG A 1124 7.62 -16.74 54.80
CA ARG A 1124 8.00 -15.40 54.35
C ARG A 1124 7.16 -14.30 55.02
N GLU A 1125 5.85 -14.48 55.12
CA GLU A 1125 4.94 -13.52 55.75
C GLU A 1125 5.21 -13.36 57.25
N ILE A 1126 5.50 -14.47 57.95
CA ILE A 1126 5.95 -14.43 59.36
C ILE A 1126 7.30 -13.70 59.45
N MET A 1127 8.24 -13.97 58.54
CA MET A 1127 9.56 -13.32 58.54
C MET A 1127 9.48 -11.81 58.30
N GLU A 1128 8.64 -11.34 57.37
CA GLU A 1128 8.36 -9.92 57.14
C GLU A 1128 7.68 -9.27 58.35
N LYS A 1129 6.66 -9.92 58.93
CA LYS A 1129 5.92 -9.41 60.10
C LYS A 1129 6.80 -9.23 61.35
N PHE A 1130 7.87 -10.04 61.48
CA PHE A 1130 8.83 -9.93 62.58
C PHE A 1130 10.16 -9.25 62.19
N GLY A 1131 10.24 -8.60 61.02
CA GLY A 1131 11.42 -7.83 60.59
C GLY A 1131 12.70 -8.66 60.42
N LYS A 1132 12.58 -9.96 60.10
CA LYS A 1132 13.72 -10.88 59.92
C LYS A 1132 13.97 -11.12 58.44
N GLN A 1133 15.17 -10.82 57.96
CA GLN A 1133 15.55 -11.14 56.58
C GLN A 1133 15.73 -12.67 56.37
N PRO A 1134 15.47 -13.19 55.15
CA PRO A 1134 15.74 -14.58 54.82
C PRO A 1134 17.21 -14.92 55.05
N ILE A 1135 17.49 -16.03 55.73
CA ILE A 1135 18.84 -16.62 55.69
C ILE A 1135 19.07 -17.01 54.23
N SER A 1136 19.91 -16.26 53.51
CA SER A 1136 20.25 -16.58 52.13
C SER A 1136 20.89 -17.98 52.08
N LEU A 1137 20.23 -18.92 51.41
CA LEU A 1137 20.86 -20.19 51.02
C LEU A 1137 21.54 -20.01 49.65
N PRO A 1138 22.73 -19.40 49.61
CA PRO A 1138 23.77 -19.94 48.71
C PRO A 1138 25.18 -20.00 49.32
N ALA A 1139 25.35 -20.07 50.65
CA ALA A 1139 26.70 -20.21 51.23
C ALA A 1139 27.19 -21.67 51.41
N ARG A 1140 26.31 -22.68 51.27
CA ARG A 1140 26.67 -24.09 51.57
C ARG A 1140 27.11 -24.93 50.36
N ARG A 1141 26.79 -24.53 49.11
CA ARG A 1141 27.29 -25.20 47.89
C ARG A 1141 28.69 -24.74 47.45
N LEU A 1142 29.11 -23.52 47.79
CA LEU A 1142 30.45 -23.00 47.48
C LEU A 1142 31.54 -23.52 48.43
N LYS A 1143 31.23 -23.79 49.70
CA LYS A 1143 32.20 -24.37 50.67
C LYS A 1143 32.49 -25.87 50.46
N LEU A 1144 31.64 -26.60 49.74
CA LEU A 1144 31.88 -28.03 49.41
C LEU A 1144 32.68 -28.22 48.10
N ARG A 1145 32.68 -27.24 47.19
CA ARG A 1145 33.55 -27.27 45.99
C ARG A 1145 34.98 -26.79 46.26
N GLY A 1146 35.20 -25.96 47.28
CA GLY A 1146 36.54 -25.51 47.69
C GLY A 1146 37.38 -26.53 48.48
N ARG A 1147 36.75 -27.54 49.10
CA ARG A 1147 37.46 -28.56 49.91
C ARG A 1147 37.92 -29.80 49.15
N LYS A 1148 37.39 -30.08 47.95
CA LYS A 1148 37.84 -31.21 47.10
C LYS A 1148 39.02 -30.90 46.17
N ARG A 1149 39.45 -29.63 46.07
CA ARG A 1149 40.60 -29.21 45.23
C ARG A 1149 41.93 -29.06 46.00
N ARG A 1150 41.98 -29.44 47.29
CA ARG A 1150 43.19 -29.42 48.12
C ARG A 1150 43.67 -30.80 48.60
N GLN A 1151 43.13 -31.89 48.03
CA GLN A 1151 43.48 -33.27 48.40
C GLN A 1151 43.72 -34.21 47.20
N ARG A 1152 44.10 -33.64 46.04
CA ARG A 1152 44.79 -34.37 44.97
C ARG A 1152 45.88 -33.45 44.43
N GLY A 1153 46.95 -33.33 45.23
CA GLY A 1153 48.31 -33.27 44.69
C GLY A 1153 48.78 -34.69 44.43
#